data_AF-A0A925UTP0-F1
#
_entry.id   AF-A0A925UTP0-F1
#
_cell.length_a   1.000
_cell.length_b   1.000
_cell.length_c   1.000
_cell.angle_alpha   90.00
_cell.angle_beta   90.00
_cell.angle_gamma   90.00
#
_symmetry.space_group_name_H-M   'P 1'
#
loop_
_entity.id
_entity.type
_entity.pdbx_description
1 polymer ?
#
loop_
_entity_poly.entity_id
_entity_poly.type
_entity_poly.pdbx_seq_one_letter_code
_entity_poly.pdbx_strand_id
1 'polypeptide(L)'
;IIGDIHGCFEELSSLLSTLGYRVEEQAPESLEEGASTRHWESMQWFQVECPENRRVVFLGDLVDRGPDSVRVLKLAMSMVAAGQALCVPGNHDDKLLRKLSGKDVRLTHGLAETWEQLLAEPEEFRQQVGKFLRTLIGHYWLDGGNLAVAHAGMKDEMQGRSSGQARSFGLYGETTGETDEFGLPIRYNWAAEYRGKAHVVYGHTPVPEAEWLNRTINIDTGCVFGGKLTALRYPEKELVSVPALRTYAEPRKPFLDAPNLAAQHEADDLLVLEDVLGRRAIHTELKGNITVREENATAALEVMSRFATNPKWLTYLPPTMSPCETSTDGNYLEHPDQAFAYFTSQGIEQVICEEKHMGSRAVVVVCRDVETTIRRFGVAGEGRGVIYTRTGRRFYESDELESGMLEAVSNAFGQGLWDELETDWAILDCELMPWSAKAQELIRRQYAAVGCAANHALRFATNRLAQAAGRDIEGVADLVDAFARKSDLAGKFVASYRKYCWPVESLADYKLAPFHLLATEGKVHTDRDHVWHMEIASQLADADSTGVVMRTNHRTVDLGDAADVGRAVDWWIEMTCQGGEGMVVKPSIFIARGSKGLLQPAIKCRGPEYLRIIYGPEYSEPANLARLRKRGLARKRSLALAEFALGIEGLTRIVNREPLRRVHECAFGVLAMESEPVDPRL
;
A
#
# COMPACT_ATOMS: atom_id res chain seq x y z
N ILE A 1 -21.47 13.74 10.92
CA ILE A 1 -21.90 14.36 9.65
C ILE A 1 -23.03 13.49 9.13
N ILE A 2 -24.23 14.03 8.90
CA ILE A 2 -25.43 13.28 8.52
C ILE A 2 -25.72 13.55 7.04
N GLY A 3 -26.03 12.50 6.29
CA GLY A 3 -26.41 12.53 4.88
C GLY A 3 -27.72 13.26 4.59
N ASP A 4 -28.20 13.12 3.36
CA ASP A 4 -29.40 13.78 2.88
C ASP A 4 -30.65 13.19 3.57
N ILE A 5 -31.45 14.06 4.19
CA ILE A 5 -32.54 13.64 5.09
C ILE A 5 -33.87 13.54 4.35
N HIS A 6 -34.13 14.47 3.43
CA HIS A 6 -35.34 14.51 2.61
C HIS A 6 -36.63 14.38 3.43
N GLY A 7 -36.77 15.06 4.57
CA GLY A 7 -37.98 14.99 5.41
C GLY A 7 -38.22 13.68 6.17
N CYS A 8 -37.25 12.74 6.20
CA CYS A 8 -37.31 11.51 6.99
C CYS A 8 -37.00 11.77 8.48
N PHE A 9 -37.94 12.41 9.19
CA PHE A 9 -37.75 12.84 10.59
C PHE A 9 -37.55 11.68 11.59
N GLU A 10 -38.31 10.59 11.44
CA GLU A 10 -38.24 9.46 12.37
C GLU A 10 -36.90 8.74 12.25
N GLU A 11 -36.38 8.56 11.04
CA GLU A 11 -35.03 8.07 10.78
C GLU A 11 -33.96 9.01 11.33
N LEU A 12 -34.11 10.32 11.14
CA LEU A 12 -33.18 11.30 11.71
C LEU A 12 -33.14 11.22 13.24
N SER A 13 -34.30 11.12 13.89
CA SER A 13 -34.40 11.01 15.35
C SER A 13 -33.79 9.71 15.86
N SER A 14 -34.05 8.59 15.17
CA SER A 14 -33.46 7.28 15.47
C SER A 14 -31.94 7.27 15.32
N LEU A 15 -31.43 7.90 14.25
CA LEU A 15 -30.00 8.03 14.00
C LEU A 15 -29.32 8.90 15.07
N LEU A 16 -29.93 10.04 15.42
CA LEU A 16 -29.43 10.92 16.48
C LEU A 16 -29.38 10.19 17.83
N SER A 17 -30.42 9.43 18.17
CA SER A 17 -30.46 8.59 19.38
C SER A 17 -29.34 7.54 19.38
N THR A 18 -29.13 6.85 18.25
CA THR A 18 -28.04 5.87 18.07
C THR A 18 -26.66 6.52 18.24
N LEU A 19 -26.51 7.77 17.80
CA LEU A 19 -25.30 8.59 17.97
C LEU A 19 -25.16 9.20 19.38
N GLY A 20 -26.12 8.94 20.28
CA GLY A 20 -26.11 9.39 21.67
C GLY A 20 -26.73 10.76 21.94
N TYR A 21 -27.36 11.40 20.94
CA TYR A 21 -28.09 12.65 21.12
C TYR A 21 -29.47 12.37 21.68
N ARG A 22 -29.95 13.23 22.59
CA ARG A 22 -31.33 13.18 23.07
C ARG A 22 -32.08 14.38 22.51
N VAL A 23 -33.15 14.10 21.77
CA VAL A 23 -33.97 15.12 21.11
C VAL A 23 -35.30 15.17 21.84
N GLU A 24 -35.60 16.31 22.45
CA GLU A 24 -36.86 16.56 23.14
C GLU A 24 -37.62 17.68 22.43
N GLU A 25 -38.83 17.38 21.97
CA GLU A 25 -39.71 18.37 21.35
C GLU A 25 -40.28 19.28 22.42
N GLN A 26 -40.12 20.59 22.23
CA GLN A 26 -40.58 21.60 23.16
C GLN A 26 -41.97 22.09 22.75
N ALA A 27 -42.81 22.39 23.74
CA ALA A 27 -44.06 23.07 23.47
C ALA A 27 -43.76 24.48 22.93
N PRO A 28 -44.48 24.97 21.91
CA PRO A 28 -44.27 26.33 21.42
C PRO A 28 -44.56 27.33 22.54
N GLU A 29 -43.54 28.04 23.03
CA GLU A 29 -43.77 29.17 23.92
C GLU A 29 -44.59 30.24 23.19
N SER A 30 -45.71 30.64 23.79
CA SER A 30 -46.55 31.72 23.27
C SER A 30 -45.74 33.01 23.18
N LEU A 31 -45.59 33.55 21.98
CA LEU A 31 -44.98 34.85 21.73
C LEU A 31 -45.67 35.91 22.61
N GLU A 32 -44.95 36.50 23.56
CA GLU A 32 -45.45 37.70 24.25
C GLU A 32 -45.60 38.84 23.22
N GLU A 33 -46.78 39.47 23.19
CA GLU A 33 -47.05 40.62 22.33
C GLU A 33 -46.04 41.75 22.63
N GLY A 34 -45.15 42.05 21.66
CA GLY A 34 -44.24 43.19 21.71
C GLY A 34 -42.74 42.88 21.71
N ALA A 35 -42.34 41.62 21.61
CA ALA A 35 -40.91 41.25 21.55
C ALA A 35 -40.25 41.59 20.18
N SER A 36 -39.01 42.08 20.25
CA SER A 36 -38.20 42.65 19.15
C SER A 36 -37.97 41.70 17.95
N THR A 37 -37.87 42.28 16.74
CA THR A 37 -37.62 41.66 15.41
C THR A 37 -36.28 40.91 15.24
N ARG A 38 -35.59 40.54 16.32
CA ARG A 38 -34.37 39.69 16.31
C ARG A 38 -34.63 38.23 16.76
N HIS A 39 -35.88 37.78 16.84
CA HIS A 39 -36.30 36.45 17.31
C HIS A 39 -36.37 35.36 16.21
N TRP A 40 -35.22 34.84 15.80
CA TRP A 40 -35.16 33.48 15.21
C TRP A 40 -34.16 32.59 15.97
N GLU A 41 -33.28 33.19 16.77
CA GLU A 41 -32.34 32.50 17.67
C GLU A 41 -33.00 32.07 19.00
N SER A 42 -34.20 32.56 19.32
CA SER A 42 -34.89 32.32 20.59
C SER A 42 -36.00 31.26 20.54
N MET A 43 -36.41 30.80 19.36
CA MET A 43 -37.43 29.75 19.23
C MET A 43 -36.75 28.39 19.15
N GLN A 44 -36.74 27.66 20.27
CA GLN A 44 -36.26 26.28 20.34
C GLN A 44 -37.45 25.33 20.23
N TRP A 45 -37.78 24.88 19.01
CA TRP A 45 -38.78 23.81 18.84
C TRP A 45 -38.29 22.47 19.40
N PHE A 46 -36.97 22.29 19.42
CA PHE A 46 -36.32 21.12 19.99
C PHE A 46 -35.21 21.54 20.93
N GLN A 47 -35.17 20.89 22.09
CA GLN A 47 -34.00 20.87 22.95
C GLN A 47 -33.21 19.61 22.63
N VAL A 48 -31.92 19.77 22.32
CA VAL A 48 -31.05 18.64 22.00
C VAL A 48 -29.91 18.58 23.01
N GLU A 49 -29.83 17.47 23.76
CA GLU A 49 -28.67 17.16 24.58
C GLU A 49 -27.61 16.50 23.69
N CYS A 50 -26.43 17.12 23.62
CA CYS A 50 -25.33 16.65 22.79
C CYS A 50 -24.35 15.80 23.60
N PRO A 51 -23.83 14.69 23.04
CA PRO A 51 -22.66 14.01 23.60
C PRO A 51 -21.47 14.96 23.75
N GLU A 52 -20.64 14.76 24.77
CA GLU A 52 -19.45 15.58 25.00
C GLU A 52 -18.55 15.62 23.76
N ASN A 53 -18.06 16.83 23.42
CA ASN A 53 -17.15 17.08 22.31
C ASN A 53 -17.67 16.64 20.93
N ARG A 54 -19.00 16.54 20.75
CA ARG A 54 -19.61 16.24 19.45
C ARG A 54 -20.44 17.41 18.92
N ARG A 55 -20.44 17.55 17.60
CA ARG A 55 -21.23 18.54 16.86
C ARG A 55 -21.81 17.87 15.61
N VAL A 56 -23.08 18.13 15.32
CA VAL A 56 -23.72 17.63 14.10
C VAL A 56 -23.33 18.50 12.90
N VAL A 57 -23.22 17.88 11.73
CA VAL A 57 -23.13 18.60 10.46
C VAL A 57 -24.14 17.97 9.52
N PHE A 58 -25.13 18.75 9.07
CA PHE A 58 -26.13 18.33 8.08
C PHE A 58 -25.62 18.63 6.66
N LEU A 59 -25.71 17.63 5.76
CA LEU A 59 -25.29 17.76 4.37
C LEU A 59 -26.29 18.47 3.45
N GLY A 60 -27.39 18.97 3.99
CA GLY A 60 -28.44 19.62 3.21
C GLY A 60 -29.49 18.63 2.75
N ASP A 61 -30.31 19.07 1.80
CA ASP A 61 -31.50 18.35 1.36
C ASP A 61 -32.34 17.92 2.56
N LEU A 62 -32.63 18.90 3.42
CA LEU A 62 -33.46 18.72 4.61
C LEU A 62 -34.91 18.42 4.23
N VAL A 63 -35.30 18.86 3.04
CA VAL A 63 -36.69 18.89 2.55
C VAL A 63 -36.87 18.03 1.31
N ASP A 64 -38.13 17.97 0.86
CA ASP A 64 -38.63 17.31 -0.33
C ASP A 64 -38.73 15.78 -0.21
N ARG A 65 -39.82 15.22 -0.77
CA ARG A 65 -40.15 13.78 -0.91
C ARG A 65 -40.58 13.06 0.36
N GLY A 66 -39.94 13.28 1.50
CA GLY A 66 -40.26 12.55 2.73
C GLY A 66 -41.49 13.09 3.47
N PRO A 67 -41.88 12.38 4.53
CA PRO A 67 -43.16 12.56 5.20
C PRO A 67 -43.26 13.84 6.04
N ASP A 68 -42.14 14.38 6.54
CA ASP A 68 -42.14 15.47 7.52
C ASP A 68 -40.92 16.41 7.38
N SER A 69 -40.94 17.24 6.34
CA SER A 69 -39.92 18.27 6.12
C SER A 69 -39.95 19.37 7.19
N VAL A 70 -41.12 19.62 7.80
CA VAL A 70 -41.28 20.69 8.79
C VAL A 70 -40.57 20.37 10.09
N ARG A 71 -40.74 19.17 10.66
CA ARG A 71 -40.03 18.79 11.89
C ARG A 71 -38.52 18.66 11.66
N VAL A 72 -38.08 18.21 10.48
CA VAL A 72 -36.66 18.21 10.11
C VAL A 72 -36.08 19.63 10.09
N LEU A 73 -36.77 20.59 9.45
CA LEU A 73 -36.36 21.99 9.46
C LEU A 73 -36.32 22.57 10.88
N LYS A 74 -37.36 22.36 11.68
CA LYS A 74 -37.45 22.83 13.08
C LYS A 74 -36.29 22.29 13.92
N LEU A 75 -35.95 21.01 13.77
CA LEU A 75 -34.83 20.37 14.48
C LEU A 75 -33.48 20.94 14.03
N ALA A 76 -33.21 20.97 12.73
CA ALA A 76 -31.95 21.49 12.19
C ALA A 76 -31.74 22.97 12.56
N MET A 77 -32.79 23.79 12.46
CA MET A 77 -32.74 25.20 12.86
C MET A 77 -32.46 25.36 14.36
N SER A 78 -33.11 24.56 15.22
CA SER A 78 -32.90 24.60 16.68
C SER A 78 -31.45 24.25 17.04
N MET A 79 -30.90 23.18 16.46
CA MET A 79 -29.52 22.76 16.72
C MET A 79 -28.48 23.75 16.20
N VAL A 80 -28.70 24.36 15.03
CA VAL A 80 -27.79 25.38 14.48
C VAL A 80 -27.83 26.65 15.34
N ALA A 81 -29.03 27.10 15.74
CA ALA A 81 -29.17 28.27 16.62
C ALA A 81 -28.50 28.07 17.99
N ALA A 82 -28.56 26.85 18.53
CA ALA A 82 -27.88 26.48 19.78
C ALA A 82 -26.35 26.28 19.64
N GLY A 83 -25.78 26.42 18.44
CA GLY A 83 -24.36 26.17 18.18
C GLY A 83 -23.94 24.69 18.25
N GLN A 84 -24.93 23.79 18.24
CA GLN A 84 -24.80 22.33 18.34
C GLN A 84 -24.70 21.64 16.98
N ALA A 85 -25.06 22.34 15.90
CA ALA A 85 -24.94 21.85 14.54
C ALA A 85 -24.39 22.90 13.56
N LEU A 86 -23.80 22.40 12.47
CA LEU A 86 -23.57 23.12 11.23
C LEU A 86 -24.50 22.54 10.15
N CYS A 87 -24.83 23.34 9.14
CA CYS A 87 -25.64 22.91 8.01
C CYS A 87 -25.12 23.56 6.73
N VAL A 88 -24.97 22.75 5.68
CA VAL A 88 -24.76 23.22 4.30
C VAL A 88 -26.10 23.14 3.54
N PRO A 89 -26.35 24.03 2.56
CA PRO A 89 -27.57 23.95 1.77
C PRO A 89 -27.45 22.82 0.74
N GLY A 90 -28.52 22.06 0.56
CA GLY A 90 -28.68 21.15 -0.57
C GLY A 90 -29.37 21.79 -1.77
N ASN A 91 -29.44 21.07 -2.91
CA ASN A 91 -30.09 21.59 -4.10
C ASN A 91 -31.62 21.68 -3.95
N HIS A 92 -32.22 20.83 -3.12
CA HIS A 92 -33.64 20.90 -2.78
C HIS A 92 -33.92 22.09 -1.85
N ASP A 93 -33.04 22.33 -0.87
CA ASP A 93 -33.13 23.50 0.02
C ASP A 93 -33.01 24.82 -0.76
N ASP A 94 -32.07 24.91 -1.71
CA ASP A 94 -31.93 26.08 -2.58
C ASP A 94 -33.19 26.29 -3.46
N LYS A 95 -33.80 25.20 -3.94
CA LYS A 95 -35.04 25.26 -4.71
C LYS A 95 -36.20 25.80 -3.85
N LEU A 96 -36.32 25.34 -2.60
CA LEU A 96 -37.29 25.85 -1.64
C LEU A 96 -37.05 27.34 -1.34
N LEU A 97 -35.80 27.75 -1.11
CA LEU A 97 -35.43 29.15 -0.87
C LEU A 97 -35.84 30.06 -2.05
N ARG A 98 -35.65 29.60 -3.29
CA ARG A 98 -36.09 30.33 -4.50
C ARG A 98 -37.61 30.53 -4.50
N LYS A 99 -38.38 29.48 -4.15
CA LYS A 99 -39.84 29.54 -4.05
C LYS A 99 -40.30 30.50 -2.95
N LEU A 100 -39.72 30.41 -1.76
CA LEU A 100 -39.98 31.32 -0.63
C LEU A 100 -39.62 32.78 -0.94
N SER A 101 -38.66 33.00 -1.85
CA SER A 101 -38.29 34.34 -2.32
C SER A 101 -39.20 34.87 -3.45
N GLY A 102 -40.31 34.20 -3.75
CA GLY A 102 -41.30 34.63 -4.75
C GLY A 102 -40.92 34.33 -6.20
N LYS A 103 -39.88 33.52 -6.46
CA LYS A 103 -39.55 33.09 -7.83
C LYS A 103 -40.54 32.04 -8.33
N ASP A 104 -40.81 32.06 -9.62
CA ASP A 104 -41.59 31.01 -10.27
C ASP A 104 -40.72 29.75 -10.41
N VAL A 105 -41.05 28.72 -9.63
CA VAL A 105 -40.32 27.46 -9.54
C VAL A 105 -41.30 26.31 -9.77
N ARG A 106 -40.94 25.40 -10.68
CA ARG A 106 -41.73 24.19 -10.94
C ARG A 106 -41.76 23.29 -9.71
N LEU A 107 -42.95 22.96 -9.23
CA LEU A 107 -43.22 22.04 -8.12
C LEU A 107 -42.99 20.59 -8.57
N THR A 108 -41.73 20.22 -8.72
CA THR A 108 -41.28 18.88 -9.14
C THR A 108 -40.26 18.33 -8.14
N HIS A 109 -40.01 17.02 -8.19
CA HIS A 109 -38.99 16.34 -7.37
C HIS A 109 -39.26 16.37 -5.85
N GLY A 110 -40.52 16.43 -5.41
CA GLY A 110 -40.88 16.40 -3.98
C GLY A 110 -41.20 17.76 -3.35
N LEU A 111 -41.05 18.86 -4.11
CA LEU A 111 -41.30 20.21 -3.59
C LEU A 111 -42.78 20.50 -3.33
N ALA A 112 -43.70 19.78 -3.98
CA ALA A 112 -45.13 20.00 -3.80
C ALA A 112 -45.56 19.63 -2.37
N GLU A 113 -45.04 18.49 -1.89
CA GLU A 113 -45.27 17.92 -0.57
C GLU A 113 -44.68 18.82 0.52
N THR A 114 -43.43 19.25 0.38
CA THR A 114 -42.81 20.24 1.28
C THR A 114 -43.62 21.53 1.33
N TRP A 115 -44.06 22.02 0.17
CA TRP A 115 -44.79 23.28 0.09
C TRP A 115 -46.15 23.20 0.78
N GLU A 116 -46.87 22.09 0.62
CA GLU A 116 -48.12 21.82 1.31
C GLU A 116 -47.93 21.78 2.84
N GLN A 117 -46.90 21.08 3.33
CA GLN A 117 -46.56 21.05 4.76
C GLN A 117 -46.23 22.44 5.30
N LEU A 118 -45.49 23.26 4.55
CA LEU A 118 -45.15 24.62 4.96
C LEU A 118 -46.36 25.58 4.95
N LEU A 119 -47.33 25.38 4.04
CA LEU A 119 -48.54 26.19 4.01
C LEU A 119 -49.44 25.98 5.25
N ALA A 120 -49.30 24.84 5.92
CA ALA A 120 -49.98 24.56 7.18
C ALA A 120 -49.34 25.29 8.38
N GLU A 121 -48.13 25.83 8.21
CA GLU A 121 -47.40 26.56 9.26
C GLU A 121 -47.59 28.08 9.15
N PRO A 122 -47.43 28.82 10.28
CA PRO A 122 -47.53 30.28 10.29
C PRO A 122 -46.59 30.96 9.28
N GLU A 123 -46.99 32.13 8.79
CA GLU A 123 -46.19 32.92 7.85
C GLU A 123 -44.81 33.27 8.44
N GLU A 124 -44.77 33.52 9.74
CA GLU A 124 -43.57 33.81 10.52
C GLU A 124 -42.55 32.66 10.41
N PHE A 125 -43.00 31.41 10.53
CA PHE A 125 -42.14 30.24 10.38
C PHE A 125 -41.59 30.14 8.95
N ARG A 126 -42.44 30.35 7.94
CA ARG A 126 -42.01 30.33 6.52
C ARG A 126 -40.94 31.40 6.23
N GLN A 127 -41.08 32.59 6.81
CA GLN A 127 -40.06 33.65 6.72
C GLN A 127 -38.76 33.26 7.43
N GLN A 128 -38.84 32.62 8.60
CA GLN A 128 -37.67 32.11 9.33
C GLN A 128 -36.92 31.04 8.54
N VAL A 129 -37.62 30.07 7.94
CA VAL A 129 -37.03 29.06 7.06
C VAL A 129 -36.30 29.74 5.89
N GLY A 130 -36.94 30.71 5.24
CA GLY A 130 -36.32 31.47 4.15
C GLY A 130 -35.09 32.26 4.57
N LYS A 131 -35.03 32.76 5.82
CA LYS A 131 -33.85 33.41 6.38
C LYS A 131 -32.73 32.41 6.68
N PHE A 132 -33.06 31.31 7.35
CA PHE A 132 -32.13 30.24 7.69
C PHE A 132 -31.41 29.71 6.45
N LEU A 133 -32.16 29.27 5.43
CA LEU A 133 -31.61 28.73 4.19
C LEU A 133 -30.70 29.74 3.45
N ARG A 134 -31.05 31.03 3.50
CA ARG A 134 -30.25 32.11 2.88
C ARG A 134 -28.90 32.31 3.57
N THR A 135 -28.82 32.06 4.88
CA THR A 135 -27.60 32.22 5.68
C THR A 135 -26.66 31.01 5.64
N LEU A 136 -27.09 29.88 5.07
CA LEU A 136 -26.26 28.68 5.01
C LEU A 136 -25.02 28.86 4.14
N ILE A 137 -23.89 28.45 4.70
CA ILE A 137 -22.58 28.44 4.03
C ILE A 137 -22.53 27.24 3.08
N GLY A 138 -22.09 27.44 1.84
CA GLY A 138 -22.11 26.40 0.79
C GLY A 138 -21.24 25.18 1.11
N HIS A 139 -20.20 25.35 1.90
CA HIS A 139 -19.31 24.30 2.37
C HIS A 139 -18.53 24.75 3.61
N TYR A 140 -18.08 23.78 4.41
CA TYR A 140 -17.19 24.02 5.53
C TYR A 140 -15.82 23.40 5.27
N TRP A 141 -14.78 24.09 5.72
CA TRP A 141 -13.41 23.58 5.74
C TRP A 141 -12.95 23.53 7.21
N LEU A 142 -12.99 22.33 7.77
CA LEU A 142 -12.89 22.01 9.19
C LEU A 142 -11.59 21.26 9.49
N ASP A 143 -11.34 21.01 10.78
CA ASP A 143 -10.18 20.26 11.30
C ASP A 143 -8.84 20.75 10.74
N GLY A 144 -8.59 22.06 10.84
CA GLY A 144 -7.34 22.66 10.32
C GLY A 144 -7.13 22.49 8.81
N GLY A 145 -8.19 22.19 8.05
CA GLY A 145 -8.15 21.93 6.62
C GLY A 145 -8.14 20.46 6.23
N ASN A 146 -8.26 19.53 7.18
CA ASN A 146 -8.28 18.08 6.93
C ASN A 146 -9.67 17.52 6.61
N LEU A 147 -10.73 18.31 6.76
CA LEU A 147 -12.11 17.91 6.49
C LEU A 147 -12.82 18.99 5.67
N ALA A 148 -13.33 18.64 4.50
CA ALA A 148 -14.23 19.45 3.70
C ALA A 148 -15.62 18.82 3.71
N VAL A 149 -16.65 19.63 3.95
CA VAL A 149 -18.05 19.18 3.98
C VAL A 149 -18.86 20.05 3.03
N ALA A 150 -19.52 19.44 2.06
CA ALA A 150 -20.36 20.10 1.06
C ALA A 150 -21.44 19.13 0.60
N HIS A 151 -22.59 19.64 0.13
CA HIS A 151 -23.72 18.78 -0.25
C HIS A 151 -23.38 17.85 -1.43
N ALA A 152 -22.92 18.38 -2.57
CA ALA A 152 -22.56 17.59 -3.76
C ALA A 152 -21.04 17.32 -3.88
N GLY A 153 -20.25 17.72 -2.87
CA GLY A 153 -18.80 17.57 -2.83
C GLY A 153 -18.00 18.83 -3.16
N MET A 154 -16.67 18.72 -3.18
CA MET A 154 -15.78 19.87 -3.37
C MET A 154 -14.39 19.46 -3.89
N LYS A 155 -13.98 20.00 -5.05
CA LYS A 155 -12.61 19.86 -5.59
C LYS A 155 -11.59 20.57 -4.70
N ASP A 156 -10.36 20.07 -4.63
CA ASP A 156 -9.26 20.60 -3.80
C ASP A 156 -9.04 22.10 -4.03
N GLU A 157 -8.95 22.52 -5.30
CA GLU A 157 -8.77 23.91 -5.70
C GLU A 157 -9.93 24.85 -5.31
N MET A 158 -11.10 24.32 -4.96
CA MET A 158 -12.29 25.08 -4.55
C MET A 158 -12.46 25.13 -3.03
N GLN A 159 -11.74 24.31 -2.27
CA GLN A 159 -11.83 24.28 -0.81
C GLN A 159 -11.38 25.62 -0.20
N GLY A 160 -12.10 26.06 0.83
CA GLY A 160 -11.86 27.34 1.50
C GLY A 160 -12.19 28.61 0.69
N ARG A 161 -12.67 28.50 -0.56
CA ARG A 161 -13.03 29.66 -1.40
C ARG A 161 -14.51 29.98 -1.35
N SER A 162 -14.89 31.23 -1.10
CA SER A 162 -16.31 31.68 -1.10
C SER A 162 -16.81 32.14 -2.48
N SER A 163 -16.30 31.58 -3.58
CA SER A 163 -16.68 32.01 -4.93
C SER A 163 -18.05 31.45 -5.33
N GLY A 164 -18.75 32.14 -6.24
CA GLY A 164 -20.02 31.64 -6.80
C GLY A 164 -19.86 30.28 -7.49
N GLN A 165 -18.70 30.03 -8.11
CA GLN A 165 -18.35 28.74 -8.71
C GLN A 165 -18.24 27.62 -7.65
N ALA A 166 -17.52 27.86 -6.55
CA ALA A 166 -17.41 26.88 -5.46
C ALA A 166 -18.78 26.58 -4.83
N ARG A 167 -19.61 27.61 -4.62
CA ARG A 167 -20.99 27.42 -4.14
C ARG A 167 -21.84 26.60 -5.11
N SER A 168 -21.73 26.88 -6.41
CA SER A 168 -22.48 26.12 -7.44
C SER A 168 -22.03 24.66 -7.49
N PHE A 169 -20.72 24.40 -7.44
CA PHE A 169 -20.18 23.04 -7.43
C PHE A 169 -20.64 22.28 -6.17
N GLY A 170 -20.55 22.92 -5.00
CA GLY A 170 -21.01 22.32 -3.74
C GLY A 170 -22.50 22.02 -3.67
N LEU A 171 -23.33 22.65 -4.51
CA LEU A 171 -24.77 22.41 -4.57
C LEU A 171 -25.19 21.38 -5.62
N TYR A 172 -24.54 21.38 -6.78
CA TYR A 172 -25.04 20.63 -7.96
C TYR A 172 -24.04 19.63 -8.53
N GLY A 173 -22.77 19.73 -8.13
CA GLY A 173 -21.66 19.04 -8.79
C GLY A 173 -21.38 19.59 -10.19
N GLU A 174 -20.71 18.79 -11.02
CA GLU A 174 -20.35 19.12 -12.39
C GLU A 174 -21.01 18.13 -13.37
N THR A 175 -21.72 18.67 -14.36
CA THR A 175 -22.45 17.88 -15.36
C THR A 175 -21.74 17.91 -16.71
N THR A 176 -21.84 16.84 -17.48
CA THR A 176 -21.33 16.78 -18.87
C THR A 176 -22.15 17.60 -19.86
N GLY A 177 -23.36 18.01 -19.47
CA GLY A 177 -24.35 18.66 -20.33
C GLY A 177 -25.29 17.68 -21.04
N GLU A 178 -25.04 16.37 -20.91
CA GLU A 178 -25.89 15.31 -21.43
C GLU A 178 -26.85 14.77 -20.36
N THR A 179 -27.91 14.09 -20.79
CA THR A 179 -28.86 13.38 -19.92
C THR A 179 -28.83 11.89 -20.19
N ASP A 180 -28.93 11.09 -19.15
CA ASP A 180 -29.03 9.63 -19.26
C ASP A 180 -30.42 9.18 -19.75
N GLU A 181 -30.61 7.86 -19.89
CA GLU A 181 -31.87 7.23 -20.31
C GLU A 181 -33.05 7.48 -19.34
N PHE A 182 -32.76 7.88 -18.10
CA PHE A 182 -33.74 8.24 -17.07
C PHE A 182 -34.04 9.75 -17.06
N GLY A 183 -33.47 10.52 -18.01
CA GLY A 183 -33.61 11.97 -18.11
C GLY A 183 -32.89 12.75 -17.01
N LEU A 184 -31.91 12.13 -16.34
CA LEU A 184 -31.09 12.76 -15.31
C LEU A 184 -29.78 13.28 -15.92
N PRO A 185 -29.25 14.44 -15.47
CA PRO A 185 -27.97 14.94 -15.94
C PRO A 185 -26.82 13.97 -15.64
N ILE A 186 -26.02 13.65 -16.66
CA ILE A 186 -24.79 12.88 -16.49
C ILE A 186 -23.75 13.79 -15.82
N ARG A 187 -23.07 13.26 -14.80
CA ARG A 187 -22.11 14.00 -13.97
C ARG A 187 -20.71 13.44 -14.12
N TYR A 188 -19.71 14.31 -14.02
CA TYR A 188 -18.31 13.88 -13.93
C TYR A 188 -18.03 13.27 -12.56
N ASN A 189 -17.28 12.17 -12.53
CA ASN A 189 -16.83 11.53 -11.29
C ASN A 189 -15.58 12.24 -10.75
N TRP A 190 -15.77 13.47 -10.26
CA TRP A 190 -14.68 14.27 -9.68
C TRP A 190 -14.01 13.59 -8.48
N ALA A 191 -14.72 12.71 -7.78
CA ALA A 191 -14.22 11.94 -6.64
C ALA A 191 -13.12 10.94 -7.07
N ALA A 192 -13.26 10.29 -8.23
CA ALA A 192 -12.21 9.42 -8.79
C ALA A 192 -10.93 10.20 -9.16
N GLU A 193 -11.06 11.48 -9.50
CA GLU A 193 -9.95 12.36 -9.84
C GLU A 193 -9.40 13.15 -8.65
N TYR A 194 -10.04 13.08 -7.48
CA TYR A 194 -9.64 13.89 -6.35
C TYR A 194 -8.24 13.49 -5.84
N ARG A 195 -7.39 14.49 -5.64
CA ARG A 195 -5.99 14.34 -5.17
C ARG A 195 -5.68 15.19 -3.92
N GLY A 196 -6.69 15.86 -3.37
CA GLY A 196 -6.53 16.78 -2.25
C GLY A 196 -6.22 16.08 -0.93
N LYS A 197 -5.72 16.85 0.04
CA LYS A 197 -5.33 16.32 1.35
C LYS A 197 -6.53 16.08 2.27
N ALA A 198 -7.53 16.95 2.19
CA ALA A 198 -8.72 16.90 3.04
C ALA A 198 -9.59 15.68 2.72
N HIS A 199 -10.23 15.14 3.74
CA HIS A 199 -11.35 14.22 3.54
C HIS A 199 -12.57 15.02 3.08
N VAL A 200 -13.22 14.59 2.00
CA VAL A 200 -14.41 15.28 1.49
C VAL A 200 -15.64 14.44 1.76
N VAL A 201 -16.56 14.93 2.57
CA VAL A 201 -17.80 14.24 2.95
C VAL A 201 -18.98 14.94 2.28
N TYR A 202 -19.76 14.18 1.53
CA TYR A 202 -20.84 14.71 0.69
C TYR A 202 -22.01 13.71 0.52
N GLY A 203 -23.07 14.16 -0.13
CA GLY A 203 -24.32 13.47 -0.41
C GLY A 203 -24.74 13.66 -1.87
N HIS A 204 -25.98 14.10 -2.09
CA HIS A 204 -26.58 14.55 -3.35
C HIS A 204 -26.96 13.46 -4.37
N THR A 205 -26.13 12.44 -4.54
CA THR A 205 -26.40 11.33 -5.47
C THR A 205 -26.51 10.03 -4.70
N PRO A 206 -27.69 9.39 -4.62
CA PRO A 206 -27.86 8.25 -3.75
C PRO A 206 -27.00 7.05 -4.21
N VAL A 207 -26.34 6.42 -3.25
CA VAL A 207 -25.52 5.21 -3.41
C VAL A 207 -26.04 4.09 -2.50
N PRO A 208 -25.85 2.80 -2.86
CA PRO A 208 -26.34 1.69 -2.02
C PRO A 208 -25.63 1.63 -0.66
N GLU A 209 -24.31 1.82 -0.67
CA GLU A 209 -23.46 1.83 0.52
C GLU A 209 -22.48 3.00 0.44
N ALA A 210 -22.13 3.55 1.60
CA ALA A 210 -21.16 4.64 1.69
C ALA A 210 -19.72 4.09 1.68
N GLU A 211 -18.95 4.44 0.66
CA GLU A 211 -17.59 3.94 0.48
C GLU A 211 -16.58 5.07 0.26
N TRP A 212 -15.36 4.88 0.78
CA TRP A 212 -14.27 5.81 0.55
C TRP A 212 -13.68 5.66 -0.86
N LEU A 213 -13.57 6.77 -1.58
CA LEU A 213 -12.91 6.88 -2.88
C LEU A 213 -11.97 8.09 -2.87
N ASN A 214 -10.65 7.86 -2.97
CA ASN A 214 -9.62 8.91 -2.94
C ASN A 214 -9.73 9.90 -1.76
N ARG A 215 -10.11 9.47 -0.55
CA ARG A 215 -10.41 10.33 0.63
C ARG A 215 -11.70 11.14 0.51
N THR A 216 -12.54 10.84 -0.46
CA THR A 216 -13.90 11.37 -0.55
C THR A 216 -14.88 10.27 -0.16
N ILE A 217 -16.03 10.63 0.40
CA ILE A 217 -17.09 9.67 0.74
C ILE A 217 -18.46 10.30 0.54
N ASN A 218 -19.29 9.59 -0.21
CA ASN A 218 -20.70 9.89 -0.36
C ASN A 218 -21.50 9.14 0.70
N ILE A 219 -22.23 9.86 1.56
CA ILE A 219 -23.06 9.29 2.63
C ILE A 219 -24.57 9.48 2.38
N ASP A 220 -24.98 9.91 1.18
CA ASP A 220 -26.36 9.79 0.75
C ASP A 220 -26.64 8.34 0.36
N THR A 221 -27.17 7.58 1.31
CA THR A 221 -27.60 6.18 1.10
C THR A 221 -29.09 6.06 0.79
N GLY A 222 -29.70 7.14 0.28
CA GLY A 222 -31.05 7.15 -0.28
C GLY A 222 -32.16 6.78 0.70
N CYS A 223 -32.13 7.32 1.93
CA CYS A 223 -33.13 7.05 2.98
C CYS A 223 -34.57 7.17 2.47
N VAL A 224 -34.89 8.26 1.77
CA VAL A 224 -36.26 8.50 1.26
C VAL A 224 -36.72 7.47 0.21
N PHE A 225 -35.77 6.79 -0.43
CA PHE A 225 -36.02 5.76 -1.44
C PHE A 225 -36.07 4.34 -0.86
N GLY A 226 -36.04 4.19 0.47
CA GLY A 226 -36.06 2.88 1.13
C GLY A 226 -34.67 2.30 1.45
N GLY A 227 -33.60 3.10 1.28
CA GLY A 227 -32.25 2.73 1.69
C GLY A 227 -32.02 2.95 3.19
N LYS A 228 -30.99 3.74 3.53
CA LYS A 228 -30.63 4.05 4.92
C LYS A 228 -30.40 5.55 5.10
N LEU A 229 -30.57 6.08 6.30
CA LEU A 229 -30.00 7.37 6.67
C LEU A 229 -28.65 7.13 7.34
N THR A 230 -27.58 7.66 6.74
CA THR A 230 -26.20 7.38 7.14
C THR A 230 -25.52 8.62 7.70
N ALA A 231 -24.72 8.41 8.75
CA ALA A 231 -23.83 9.41 9.32
C ALA A 231 -22.39 8.91 9.36
N LEU A 232 -21.45 9.81 9.06
CA LEU A 232 -20.03 9.62 9.33
C LEU A 232 -19.66 10.27 10.67
N ARG A 233 -19.11 9.48 11.59
CA ARG A 233 -18.41 9.96 12.79
C ARG A 233 -16.98 10.31 12.40
N TYR A 234 -16.61 11.57 12.61
CA TYR A 234 -15.27 12.08 12.33
C TYR A 234 -14.67 12.60 13.64
N PRO A 235 -13.37 12.35 13.94
CA PRO A 235 -12.32 11.83 13.05
C PRO A 235 -12.22 10.30 12.96
N GLU A 236 -13.08 9.55 13.65
CA GLU A 236 -13.00 8.08 13.73
C GLU A 236 -13.24 7.36 12.39
N LYS A 237 -13.89 8.04 11.44
CA LYS A 237 -14.32 7.53 10.12
C LYS A 237 -15.27 6.32 10.22
N GLU A 238 -16.02 6.24 11.31
CA GLU A 238 -17.02 5.20 11.53
C GLU A 238 -18.35 5.61 10.90
N LEU A 239 -18.95 4.69 10.14
CA LEU A 239 -20.28 4.86 9.57
C LEU A 239 -21.33 4.31 10.53
N VAL A 240 -22.36 5.12 10.80
CA VAL A 240 -23.54 4.74 11.59
C VAL A 240 -24.76 4.99 10.73
N SER A 241 -25.63 3.99 10.57
CA SER A 241 -26.80 4.12 9.72
C SER A 241 -28.04 3.51 10.36
N VAL A 242 -29.20 4.08 10.07
CA VAL A 242 -30.50 3.48 10.38
C VAL A 242 -31.25 3.16 9.09
N PRO A 243 -31.90 1.99 8.97
CA PRO A 243 -32.69 1.68 7.78
C PRO A 243 -33.91 2.60 7.69
N ALA A 244 -34.31 2.93 6.47
CA ALA A 244 -35.57 3.63 6.22
C ALA A 244 -36.75 2.77 6.71
N LEU A 245 -37.75 3.39 7.32
CA LEU A 245 -38.94 2.68 7.80
C LEU A 245 -39.79 2.13 6.64
N ARG A 246 -39.73 2.81 5.49
CA ARG A 246 -40.36 2.42 4.22
C ARG A 246 -39.77 3.22 3.06
N THR A 247 -40.08 2.82 1.84
CA THR A 247 -39.88 3.65 0.63
C THR A 247 -40.92 4.77 0.61
N TYR A 248 -40.50 6.02 0.74
CA TYR A 248 -41.39 7.20 0.72
C TYR A 248 -41.55 7.78 -0.69
N ALA A 249 -40.53 7.63 -1.53
CA ALA A 249 -40.56 7.99 -2.95
C ALA A 249 -39.88 6.90 -3.78
N GLU A 250 -40.32 6.71 -5.02
CA GLU A 250 -39.67 5.78 -5.96
C GLU A 250 -38.45 6.43 -6.62
N PRO A 251 -37.28 5.75 -6.65
CA PRO A 251 -36.11 6.28 -7.32
C PRO A 251 -36.29 6.24 -8.84
N ARG A 252 -35.88 7.31 -9.53
CA ARG A 252 -35.93 7.35 -11.01
C ARG A 252 -34.94 6.38 -11.66
N LYS A 253 -33.80 6.16 -11.01
CA LYS A 253 -32.75 5.24 -11.40
C LYS A 253 -32.55 4.22 -10.26
N PRO A 254 -32.66 2.91 -10.51
CA PRO A 254 -32.33 1.90 -9.52
C PRO A 254 -30.89 2.04 -9.04
N PHE A 255 -30.68 2.01 -7.71
CA PHE A 255 -29.35 2.18 -7.11
C PHE A 255 -29.09 1.27 -5.90
N LEU A 256 -30.09 0.51 -5.44
CA LEU A 256 -30.00 -0.28 -4.20
C LEU A 256 -29.22 -1.59 -4.35
N ASP A 257 -28.91 -2.02 -5.58
CA ASP A 257 -28.04 -3.17 -5.81
C ASP A 257 -26.58 -2.78 -5.56
N ALA A 258 -25.93 -3.45 -4.60
CA ALA A 258 -24.54 -3.20 -4.27
C ALA A 258 -23.60 -3.69 -5.39
N PRO A 259 -22.55 -2.92 -5.75
CA PRO A 259 -21.54 -3.38 -6.69
C PRO A 259 -20.74 -4.57 -6.13
N ASN A 260 -20.16 -5.38 -7.03
CA ASN A 260 -19.34 -6.54 -6.65
C ASN A 260 -17.96 -6.14 -6.10
N LEU A 261 -17.50 -4.92 -6.39
CA LEU A 261 -16.23 -4.35 -5.95
C LEU A 261 -16.48 -3.00 -5.29
N ALA A 262 -15.63 -2.64 -4.31
CA ALA A 262 -15.67 -1.31 -3.71
C ALA A 262 -15.29 -0.24 -4.75
N ALA A 263 -15.83 0.97 -4.63
CA ALA A 263 -15.62 2.08 -5.56
C ALA A 263 -14.14 2.42 -5.76
N GLN A 264 -13.32 2.31 -4.72
CA GLN A 264 -11.87 2.50 -4.84
C GLN A 264 -11.21 1.41 -5.69
N HIS A 265 -11.60 0.15 -5.53
CA HIS A 265 -11.05 -0.97 -6.30
C HIS A 265 -11.43 -0.89 -7.78
N GLU A 266 -12.63 -0.42 -8.10
CA GLU A 266 -13.05 -0.15 -9.48
C GLU A 266 -12.24 1.01 -10.08
N ALA A 267 -12.04 2.10 -9.32
CA ALA A 267 -11.21 3.22 -9.77
C ALA A 267 -9.75 2.80 -10.01
N ASP A 268 -9.26 1.86 -9.22
CA ASP A 268 -7.89 1.33 -9.28
C ASP A 268 -7.66 0.36 -10.46
N ASP A 269 -8.69 -0.03 -11.22
CA ASP A 269 -8.53 -0.78 -12.48
C ASP A 269 -7.94 0.07 -13.62
N LEU A 270 -7.98 1.40 -13.47
CA LEU A 270 -7.42 2.34 -14.45
C LEU A 270 -6.23 3.09 -13.84
N LEU A 271 -5.03 2.78 -14.33
CA LEU A 271 -3.83 3.53 -14.01
C LEU A 271 -3.65 4.71 -14.97
N VAL A 272 -3.45 5.89 -14.41
CA VAL A 272 -3.25 7.13 -15.17
C VAL A 272 -1.76 7.28 -15.51
N LEU A 273 -1.46 7.44 -16.79
CA LEU A 273 -0.08 7.51 -17.29
C LEU A 273 0.68 8.71 -16.68
N GLU A 274 -0.02 9.83 -16.49
CA GLU A 274 0.49 11.04 -15.86
C GLU A 274 0.81 10.85 -14.37
N ASP A 275 0.50 9.72 -13.73
CA ASP A 275 0.95 9.45 -12.35
C ASP A 275 2.41 8.97 -12.31
N VAL A 276 2.93 8.42 -13.41
CA VAL A 276 4.24 7.74 -13.46
C VAL A 276 5.24 8.36 -14.45
N LEU A 277 4.81 9.25 -15.35
CA LEU A 277 5.71 9.94 -16.30
C LEU A 277 6.43 11.15 -15.70
N GLY A 278 7.55 11.54 -16.32
CA GLY A 278 8.31 12.73 -15.98
C GLY A 278 9.12 12.62 -14.68
N ARG A 279 9.75 13.73 -14.27
CA ARG A 279 10.49 13.80 -13.00
C ARG A 279 9.52 13.78 -11.82
N ARG A 280 9.72 12.85 -10.88
CA ARG A 280 8.88 12.69 -9.69
C ARG A 280 9.68 12.85 -8.40
N ALA A 281 9.02 13.34 -7.36
CA ALA A 281 9.53 13.34 -6.00
C ALA A 281 8.53 12.58 -5.13
N ILE A 282 8.93 11.40 -4.67
CA ILE A 282 8.14 10.55 -3.78
C ILE A 282 8.56 10.86 -2.35
N HIS A 283 7.61 11.29 -1.53
CA HIS A 283 7.86 11.49 -0.11
C HIS A 283 7.81 10.15 0.62
N THR A 284 8.78 9.91 1.48
CA THR A 284 8.85 8.74 2.37
C THR A 284 9.13 9.20 3.80
N GLU A 285 8.57 8.51 4.78
CA GLU A 285 8.85 8.82 6.19
C GLU A 285 10.34 8.60 6.54
N LEU A 286 10.96 7.56 5.96
CA LEU A 286 12.32 7.17 6.33
C LEU A 286 13.41 8.09 5.79
N LYS A 287 13.24 8.63 4.58
CA LYS A 287 14.27 9.38 3.84
C LYS A 287 13.80 10.72 3.29
N GLY A 288 12.56 11.13 3.54
CA GLY A 288 11.98 12.34 2.97
C GLY A 288 11.76 12.19 1.47
N ASN A 289 12.09 13.23 0.70
CA ASN A 289 11.83 13.24 -0.74
C ASN A 289 12.90 12.46 -1.52
N ILE A 290 12.44 11.42 -2.21
CA ILE A 290 13.23 10.60 -3.12
C ILE A 290 12.89 11.01 -4.56
N THR A 291 13.90 11.46 -5.31
CA THR A 291 13.69 11.88 -6.71
C THR A 291 13.86 10.71 -7.66
N VAL A 292 12.83 10.46 -8.48
CA VAL A 292 12.89 9.55 -9.63
C VAL A 292 13.08 10.40 -10.89
N ARG A 293 14.12 10.10 -11.66
CA ARG A 293 14.41 10.79 -12.92
C ARG A 293 13.51 10.27 -14.04
N GLU A 294 13.27 11.11 -15.04
CA GLU A 294 12.40 10.79 -16.15
C GLU A 294 12.89 9.57 -16.94
N GLU A 295 14.20 9.46 -17.19
CA GLU A 295 14.74 8.33 -17.97
C GLU A 295 14.52 6.99 -17.27
N ASN A 296 14.69 6.98 -15.94
CA ASN A 296 14.46 5.83 -15.07
C ASN A 296 12.97 5.47 -14.99
N ALA A 297 12.10 6.48 -14.92
CA ALA A 297 10.65 6.28 -14.94
C ALA A 297 10.20 5.62 -16.25
N THR A 298 10.69 6.08 -17.40
CA THR A 298 10.35 5.47 -18.69
C THR A 298 10.76 4.00 -18.77
N ALA A 299 11.95 3.64 -18.27
CA ALA A 299 12.39 2.25 -18.22
C ALA A 299 11.51 1.38 -17.30
N ALA A 300 11.12 1.90 -16.14
CA ALA A 300 10.20 1.21 -15.23
C ALA A 300 8.81 1.02 -15.84
N LEU A 301 8.31 2.01 -16.58
CA LEU A 301 7.01 1.93 -17.26
C LEU A 301 6.96 0.81 -18.29
N GLU A 302 8.04 0.60 -19.05
CA GLU A 302 8.13 -0.50 -20.02
C GLU A 302 7.97 -1.86 -19.32
N VAL A 303 8.71 -2.06 -18.23
CA VAL A 303 8.70 -3.33 -17.51
C VAL A 303 7.34 -3.56 -16.85
N MET A 304 6.79 -2.52 -16.22
CA MET A 304 5.53 -2.59 -15.48
C MET A 304 4.34 -2.84 -16.40
N SER A 305 4.25 -2.09 -17.51
CA SER A 305 3.08 -2.15 -18.40
C SER A 305 3.00 -3.43 -19.25
N ARG A 306 4.13 -4.11 -19.48
CA ARG A 306 4.19 -5.27 -20.37
C ARG A 306 4.29 -6.61 -19.66
N PHE A 307 4.97 -6.65 -18.52
CA PHE A 307 5.43 -7.93 -17.95
C PHE A 307 5.08 -8.10 -16.48
N ALA A 308 4.61 -7.05 -15.80
CA ALA A 308 4.28 -7.16 -14.40
C ALA A 308 2.96 -7.90 -14.20
N THR A 309 2.80 -8.44 -13.00
CA THR A 309 1.51 -9.01 -12.57
C THR A 309 0.44 -7.92 -12.45
N ASN A 310 -0.79 -8.32 -12.13
CA ASN A 310 -1.86 -7.38 -11.85
C ASN A 310 -1.36 -6.30 -10.88
N PRO A 311 -1.39 -5.01 -11.28
CA PRO A 311 -0.82 -3.96 -10.47
C PRO A 311 -1.40 -3.92 -9.05
N LYS A 312 -2.66 -4.31 -8.83
CA LYS A 312 -3.28 -4.40 -7.50
C LYS A 312 -2.48 -5.26 -6.49
N TRP A 313 -1.68 -6.22 -6.96
CA TRP A 313 -0.80 -7.01 -6.11
C TRP A 313 0.56 -6.36 -5.82
N LEU A 314 1.00 -5.41 -6.65
CA LEU A 314 2.32 -4.78 -6.61
C LEU A 314 2.38 -3.68 -5.55
N THR A 315 2.24 -4.13 -4.31
CA THR A 315 2.22 -3.31 -3.10
C THR A 315 3.60 -3.04 -2.54
N TYR A 316 4.59 -3.85 -2.91
CA TYR A 316 5.97 -3.78 -2.44
C TYR A 316 6.93 -4.29 -3.52
N LEU A 317 8.11 -3.68 -3.62
CA LEU A 317 9.24 -4.28 -4.32
C LEU A 317 10.47 -4.28 -3.41
N PRO A 318 11.20 -5.40 -3.33
CA PRO A 318 12.33 -5.53 -2.43
C PRO A 318 13.52 -4.67 -2.88
N PRO A 319 14.26 -4.08 -1.94
CA PRO A 319 15.41 -3.26 -2.27
C PRO A 319 16.60 -4.09 -2.74
N THR A 320 17.47 -3.45 -3.49
CA THR A 320 18.83 -3.90 -3.76
C THR A 320 19.64 -3.97 -2.47
N MET A 321 20.65 -4.83 -2.46
CA MET A 321 21.51 -5.03 -1.28
C MET A 321 22.96 -4.73 -1.63
N SER A 322 23.67 -4.05 -0.74
CA SER A 322 25.10 -3.73 -0.89
C SER A 322 25.97 -4.79 -0.17
N PRO A 323 27.16 -5.12 -0.71
CA PRO A 323 28.11 -5.96 -0.01
C PRO A 323 28.91 -5.19 1.06
N CYS A 324 29.60 -5.94 1.90
CA CYS A 324 30.58 -5.37 2.82
C CYS A 324 31.75 -4.70 2.07
N GLU A 325 32.51 -3.87 2.79
CA GLU A 325 33.80 -3.38 2.29
C GLU A 325 34.71 -4.55 1.93
N THR A 326 35.66 -4.32 1.02
CA THR A 326 36.58 -5.38 0.60
C THR A 326 37.50 -5.78 1.75
N SER A 327 37.75 -7.08 1.90
CA SER A 327 38.57 -7.60 2.98
C SER A 327 40.02 -7.15 2.91
N THR A 328 40.59 -6.90 4.09
CA THR A 328 42.01 -6.66 4.32
C THR A 328 42.83 -7.95 4.40
N ASP A 329 42.18 -9.11 4.59
CA ASP A 329 42.83 -10.41 4.51
C ASP A 329 43.21 -10.70 3.06
N GLY A 330 44.47 -11.08 2.85
CA GLY A 330 45.06 -11.45 1.57
C GLY A 330 44.27 -12.48 0.77
N ASN A 331 43.48 -13.33 1.43
CA ASN A 331 42.80 -14.49 0.83
C ASN A 331 41.34 -14.25 0.47
N TYR A 332 40.73 -13.17 0.97
CA TYR A 332 39.30 -12.91 0.80
C TYR A 332 39.03 -11.61 0.05
N LEU A 333 37.94 -11.60 -0.73
CA LEU A 333 37.37 -10.37 -1.26
C LEU A 333 36.32 -9.79 -0.30
N GLU A 334 35.50 -10.66 0.29
CA GLU A 334 34.48 -10.35 1.29
C GLU A 334 34.74 -11.24 2.51
N HIS A 335 34.69 -10.65 3.71
CA HIS A 335 34.89 -11.36 4.97
C HIS A 335 33.96 -10.76 6.05
N PRO A 336 33.43 -11.57 6.99
CA PRO A 336 32.51 -11.10 8.03
C PRO A 336 32.98 -9.86 8.79
N ASP A 337 34.29 -9.73 9.06
CA ASP A 337 34.87 -8.61 9.79
C ASP A 337 34.48 -7.25 9.21
N GLN A 338 34.43 -7.12 7.88
CA GLN A 338 34.06 -5.84 7.24
C GLN A 338 32.56 -5.54 7.35
N ALA A 339 31.72 -6.56 7.44
CA ALA A 339 30.29 -6.38 7.71
C ALA A 339 30.06 -5.97 9.17
N PHE A 340 30.73 -6.63 10.12
CA PHE A 340 30.65 -6.30 11.54
C PHE A 340 31.21 -4.91 11.83
N ALA A 341 32.40 -4.59 11.29
CA ALA A 341 33.02 -3.27 11.44
C ALA A 341 32.13 -2.14 10.92
N TYR A 342 31.34 -2.37 9.85
CA TYR A 342 30.36 -1.39 9.41
C TYR A 342 29.36 -1.06 10.52
N PHE A 343 28.70 -2.07 11.09
CA PHE A 343 27.69 -1.88 12.12
C PHE A 343 28.27 -1.32 13.43
N THR A 344 29.43 -1.83 13.88
CA THR A 344 30.15 -1.29 15.04
C THR A 344 30.49 0.19 14.85
N SER A 345 30.96 0.60 13.65
CA SER A 345 31.28 2.01 13.37
C SER A 345 30.07 2.95 13.41
N GLN A 346 28.86 2.40 13.31
CA GLN A 346 27.60 3.15 13.38
C GLN A 346 26.94 3.08 14.77
N GLY A 347 27.58 2.43 15.75
CA GLY A 347 27.06 2.30 17.12
C GLY A 347 26.02 1.19 17.29
N ILE A 348 26.00 0.20 16.40
CA ILE A 348 25.17 -1.00 16.57
C ILE A 348 25.96 -2.04 17.36
N GLU A 349 25.36 -2.54 18.43
CA GLU A 349 25.97 -3.53 19.33
C GLU A 349 25.57 -4.97 18.96
N GLN A 350 24.36 -5.17 18.44
CA GLN A 350 23.85 -6.50 18.10
C GLN A 350 23.38 -6.59 16.66
N VAL A 351 23.77 -7.68 16.00
CA VAL A 351 23.37 -8.02 14.64
C VAL A 351 22.82 -9.44 14.59
N ILE A 352 22.07 -9.75 13.53
CA ILE A 352 21.72 -11.11 13.14
C ILE A 352 22.41 -11.45 11.83
N CYS A 353 23.00 -12.64 11.77
CA CYS A 353 23.54 -13.24 10.56
C CYS A 353 22.54 -14.29 10.09
N GLU A 354 22.00 -14.13 8.90
CA GLU A 354 21.11 -15.10 8.27
C GLU A 354 21.83 -15.74 7.08
N GLU A 355 21.61 -17.04 6.87
CA GLU A 355 22.09 -17.73 5.68
C GLU A 355 21.57 -17.03 4.42
N LYS A 356 22.48 -16.71 3.51
CA LYS A 356 22.11 -16.17 2.22
C LYS A 356 21.76 -17.33 1.30
N HIS A 357 20.46 -17.63 1.22
CA HIS A 357 19.93 -18.62 0.28
C HIS A 357 20.22 -18.22 -1.17
N MET A 358 20.63 -19.21 -1.98
CA MET A 358 20.94 -19.01 -3.39
C MET A 358 19.74 -19.42 -4.26
N GLY A 359 18.83 -18.49 -4.46
CA GLY A 359 17.61 -18.71 -5.23
C GLY A 359 17.23 -17.49 -6.05
N SER A 360 15.95 -17.14 -5.97
CA SER A 360 15.42 -15.89 -6.51
C SER A 360 14.49 -15.26 -5.49
N ARG A 361 14.73 -13.99 -5.18
CA ARG A 361 13.87 -13.17 -4.33
C ARG A 361 12.42 -13.22 -4.83
N ALA A 362 11.51 -13.61 -3.95
CA ALA A 362 10.09 -13.75 -4.21
C ALA A 362 9.29 -13.05 -3.11
N VAL A 363 8.39 -12.16 -3.51
CA VAL A 363 7.38 -11.59 -2.62
C VAL A 363 6.15 -12.47 -2.70
N VAL A 364 5.67 -12.96 -1.56
CA VAL A 364 4.47 -13.79 -1.47
C VAL A 364 3.37 -12.97 -0.82
N VAL A 365 2.34 -12.64 -1.58
CA VAL A 365 1.09 -12.09 -1.03
C VAL A 365 0.12 -13.24 -0.91
N VAL A 366 -0.35 -13.52 0.30
CA VAL A 366 -1.24 -14.66 0.58
C VAL A 366 -2.42 -14.19 1.40
N CYS A 367 -3.62 -14.63 1.00
CA CYS A 367 -4.87 -14.40 1.70
C CYS A 367 -5.40 -15.73 2.23
N ARG A 368 -6.17 -15.65 3.32
CA ARG A 368 -6.87 -16.77 3.95
C ARG A 368 -7.82 -17.45 2.96
N ASP A 369 -8.50 -16.66 2.15
CA ASP A 369 -9.47 -17.09 1.14
C ASP A 369 -9.60 -16.10 -0.04
N VAL A 370 -10.38 -16.49 -1.05
CA VAL A 370 -10.62 -15.69 -2.26
C VAL A 370 -11.48 -14.46 -1.95
N GLU A 371 -12.39 -14.53 -0.97
CA GLU A 371 -13.21 -13.39 -0.55
C GLU A 371 -12.34 -12.26 -0.01
N THR A 372 -11.36 -12.60 0.82
CA THR A 372 -10.35 -11.67 1.32
C THR A 372 -9.57 -11.02 0.18
N THR A 373 -9.23 -11.79 -0.87
CA THR A 373 -8.51 -11.27 -2.05
C THR A 373 -9.30 -10.16 -2.75
N ILE A 374 -10.60 -10.40 -2.98
CA ILE A 374 -11.51 -9.42 -3.59
C ILE A 374 -11.69 -8.21 -2.67
N ARG A 375 -12.04 -8.45 -1.40
CA ARG A 375 -12.32 -7.39 -0.43
C ARG A 375 -11.11 -6.49 -0.17
N ARG A 376 -9.91 -7.08 -0.03
CA ARG A 376 -8.71 -6.37 0.41
C ARG A 376 -7.89 -5.77 -0.71
N PHE A 377 -7.74 -6.49 -1.82
CA PHE A 377 -6.89 -6.10 -2.94
C PHE A 377 -7.68 -5.76 -4.21
N GLY A 378 -9.00 -6.02 -4.25
CA GLY A 378 -9.82 -5.71 -5.42
C GLY A 378 -9.52 -6.60 -6.61
N VAL A 379 -8.93 -7.79 -6.38
CA VAL A 379 -8.55 -8.73 -7.43
C VAL A 379 -9.57 -9.86 -7.48
N ALA A 380 -10.20 -10.06 -8.63
CA ALA A 380 -11.14 -11.15 -8.86
C ALA A 380 -10.55 -12.15 -9.86
N GLY A 381 -10.73 -13.45 -9.60
CA GLY A 381 -10.35 -14.52 -10.53
C GLY A 381 -8.88 -14.97 -10.50
N GLU A 382 -8.04 -14.41 -9.62
CA GLU A 382 -6.61 -14.80 -9.50
C GLU A 382 -6.30 -15.69 -8.28
N GLY A 383 -7.32 -16.25 -7.63
CA GLY A 383 -7.15 -17.13 -6.48
C GLY A 383 -6.88 -16.37 -5.18
N ARG A 384 -6.07 -16.98 -4.30
CA ARG A 384 -5.87 -16.53 -2.90
C ARG A 384 -4.62 -15.67 -2.69
N GLY A 385 -3.97 -15.21 -3.75
CA GLY A 385 -2.70 -14.49 -3.63
C GLY A 385 -1.87 -14.51 -4.91
N VAL A 386 -0.61 -14.09 -4.79
CA VAL A 386 0.36 -14.09 -5.89
C VAL A 386 1.79 -14.24 -5.37
N ILE A 387 2.67 -14.79 -6.21
CA ILE A 387 4.12 -14.83 -5.95
C ILE A 387 4.81 -14.09 -7.09
N TYR A 388 5.49 -12.98 -6.78
CA TYR A 388 6.17 -12.17 -7.79
C TYR A 388 7.64 -11.91 -7.47
N THR A 389 8.41 -11.66 -8.53
CA THR A 389 9.86 -11.42 -8.46
C THR A 389 10.18 -9.98 -8.05
N ARG A 390 11.46 -9.69 -7.78
CA ARG A 390 11.95 -8.32 -7.52
C ARG A 390 11.59 -7.26 -8.58
N THR A 391 11.18 -7.65 -9.78
CA THR A 391 10.75 -6.73 -10.85
C THR A 391 9.23 -6.70 -11.06
N GLY A 392 8.47 -7.30 -10.14
CA GLY A 392 7.00 -7.31 -10.16
C GLY A 392 6.38 -8.29 -11.16
N ARG A 393 7.15 -9.22 -11.71
CA ARG A 393 6.65 -10.26 -12.63
C ARG A 393 6.20 -11.48 -11.84
N ARG A 394 5.11 -12.15 -12.26
CA ARG A 394 4.74 -13.44 -11.68
C ARG A 394 5.91 -14.43 -11.71
N PHE A 395 6.08 -15.15 -10.61
CA PHE A 395 7.15 -16.11 -10.49
C PHE A 395 6.84 -17.38 -11.25
N TYR A 396 5.61 -17.89 -11.22
CA TYR A 396 5.27 -19.10 -11.95
C TYR A 396 4.65 -18.77 -13.31
N GLU A 397 4.86 -19.65 -14.28
CA GLU A 397 4.14 -19.63 -15.57
C GLU A 397 2.88 -20.51 -15.51
N SER A 398 2.81 -21.46 -14.57
CA SER A 398 1.67 -22.34 -14.31
C SER A 398 0.91 -21.87 -13.08
N ASP A 399 -0.38 -21.59 -13.26
CA ASP A 399 -1.29 -21.18 -12.19
C ASP A 399 -1.47 -22.30 -11.16
N GLU A 400 -1.35 -23.57 -11.55
CA GLU A 400 -1.46 -24.72 -10.64
C GLU A 400 -0.32 -24.77 -9.64
N LEU A 401 0.92 -24.53 -10.08
CA LEU A 401 2.09 -24.51 -9.20
C LEU A 401 2.06 -23.32 -8.24
N GLU A 402 1.66 -22.13 -8.72
CA GLU A 402 1.52 -20.94 -7.89
C GLU A 402 0.43 -21.15 -6.83
N SER A 403 -0.74 -21.67 -7.24
CA SER A 403 -1.86 -21.95 -6.35
C SER A 403 -1.48 -22.98 -5.28
N GLY A 404 -0.77 -24.06 -5.67
CA GLY A 404 -0.29 -25.07 -4.72
C GLY A 404 0.70 -24.50 -3.69
N MET A 405 1.62 -23.63 -4.11
CA MET A 405 2.54 -22.94 -3.20
C MET A 405 1.79 -22.01 -2.23
N LEU A 406 0.86 -21.21 -2.75
CA LEU A 406 0.05 -20.30 -1.93
C LEU A 406 -0.85 -21.06 -0.95
N GLU A 407 -1.36 -22.22 -1.34
CA GLU A 407 -2.12 -23.12 -0.46
C GLU A 407 -1.26 -23.65 0.69
N ALA A 408 -0.05 -24.12 0.40
CA ALA A 408 0.87 -24.58 1.44
C ALA A 408 1.14 -23.47 2.47
N VAL A 409 1.46 -22.26 2.01
CA VAL A 409 1.70 -21.10 2.89
C VAL A 409 0.44 -20.70 3.66
N SER A 410 -0.72 -20.61 2.99
CA SER A 410 -1.99 -20.26 3.62
C SER A 410 -2.41 -21.26 4.70
N ASN A 411 -2.18 -22.55 4.47
CA ASN A 411 -2.48 -23.62 5.42
C ASN A 411 -1.54 -23.57 6.62
N ALA A 412 -0.26 -23.24 6.41
CA ALA A 412 0.71 -23.03 7.49
C ALA A 412 0.29 -21.87 8.40
N PHE A 413 -0.15 -20.74 7.84
CA PHE A 413 -0.74 -19.65 8.64
C PHE A 413 -2.03 -20.09 9.37
N GLY A 414 -2.79 -21.03 8.78
CA GLY A 414 -4.00 -21.61 9.37
C GLY A 414 -3.78 -22.38 10.67
N GLN A 415 -2.53 -22.65 11.07
CA GLN A 415 -2.19 -23.31 12.34
C GLN A 415 -2.14 -22.32 13.54
N GLY A 416 -2.74 -21.14 13.42
CA GLY A 416 -2.95 -20.19 14.52
C GLY A 416 -2.43 -18.78 14.25
N LEU A 417 -1.54 -18.60 13.27
CA LEU A 417 -0.96 -17.29 12.96
C LEU A 417 -1.97 -16.28 12.43
N TRP A 418 -3.00 -16.73 11.69
CA TRP A 418 -4.07 -15.84 11.25
C TRP A 418 -4.81 -15.17 12.41
N ASP A 419 -5.04 -15.91 13.49
CA ASP A 419 -5.76 -15.39 14.66
C ASP A 419 -4.82 -14.63 15.60
N GLU A 420 -3.58 -15.12 15.81
CA GLU A 420 -2.55 -14.44 16.60
C GLU A 420 -2.22 -13.03 16.07
N LEU A 421 -2.17 -12.89 14.74
CA LEU A 421 -1.87 -11.62 14.07
C LEU A 421 -3.13 -10.81 13.73
N GLU A 422 -4.32 -11.29 14.13
CA GLU A 422 -5.63 -10.67 13.85
C GLU A 422 -5.80 -10.30 12.37
N THR A 423 -5.50 -11.23 11.47
CA THR A 423 -5.44 -10.94 10.03
C THR A 423 -5.92 -12.09 9.14
N ASP A 424 -6.35 -11.75 7.94
CA ASP A 424 -6.72 -12.68 6.87
C ASP A 424 -5.83 -12.54 5.61
N TRP A 425 -4.77 -11.73 5.67
CA TRP A 425 -3.76 -11.67 4.61
C TRP A 425 -2.37 -11.34 5.16
N ALA A 426 -1.34 -11.74 4.42
CA ALA A 426 0.05 -11.44 4.75
C ALA A 426 0.88 -11.17 3.49
N ILE A 427 1.87 -10.29 3.63
CA ILE A 427 2.94 -10.08 2.65
C ILE A 427 4.23 -10.59 3.25
N LEU A 428 4.80 -11.63 2.65
CA LEU A 428 6.08 -12.21 3.00
C LEU A 428 7.16 -11.81 2.00
N ASP A 429 8.38 -11.64 2.51
CA ASP A 429 9.58 -11.52 1.71
C ASP A 429 10.41 -12.80 1.86
N CYS A 430 10.65 -13.48 0.75
CA CYS A 430 11.17 -14.84 0.70
C CYS A 430 12.28 -15.00 -0.34
N GLU A 431 13.06 -16.05 -0.21
CA GLU A 431 13.91 -16.58 -1.28
C GLU A 431 13.31 -17.90 -1.77
N LEU A 432 13.13 -18.04 -3.08
CA LEU A 432 12.59 -19.25 -3.70
C LEU A 432 13.67 -19.99 -4.47
N MET A 433 13.85 -21.28 -4.17
CA MET A 433 14.88 -22.16 -4.69
C MET A 433 14.26 -23.36 -5.45
N PRO A 434 14.98 -23.95 -6.43
CA PRO A 434 16.36 -23.66 -6.83
C PRO A 434 16.55 -22.44 -7.71
N TRP A 435 17.78 -21.92 -7.74
CA TRP A 435 18.19 -20.90 -8.71
C TRP A 435 17.96 -21.32 -10.17
N SER A 436 18.14 -22.62 -10.48
CA SER A 436 17.90 -23.17 -11.82
C SER A 436 16.45 -23.00 -12.30
N ALA A 437 15.46 -22.86 -11.41
CA ALA A 437 14.06 -22.70 -11.79
C ALA A 437 13.81 -21.42 -12.61
N LYS A 438 14.56 -20.35 -12.35
CA LYS A 438 14.46 -19.07 -13.10
C LYS A 438 15.68 -18.75 -13.95
N ALA A 439 16.86 -19.25 -13.59
CA ALA A 439 18.11 -18.87 -14.25
C ALA A 439 18.60 -19.89 -15.29
N GLN A 440 17.77 -20.85 -15.73
CA GLN A 440 18.25 -21.95 -16.57
C GLN A 440 18.91 -21.47 -17.88
N GLU A 441 18.35 -20.47 -18.54
CA GLU A 441 18.94 -19.91 -19.77
C GLU A 441 20.28 -19.24 -19.49
N LEU A 442 20.37 -18.46 -18.41
CA LEU A 442 21.61 -17.80 -17.97
C LEU A 442 22.69 -18.83 -17.62
N ILE A 443 22.31 -19.90 -16.90
CA ILE A 443 23.18 -21.04 -16.58
C ILE A 443 23.72 -21.69 -17.85
N ARG A 444 22.86 -21.99 -18.82
CA ARG A 444 23.28 -22.62 -20.09
C ARG A 444 24.19 -21.73 -20.92
N ARG A 445 23.82 -20.46 -21.10
CA ARG A 445 24.50 -19.54 -22.05
C ARG A 445 25.77 -18.90 -21.49
N GLN A 446 25.84 -18.64 -20.19
CA GLN A 446 26.97 -17.95 -19.58
C GLN A 446 27.84 -18.91 -18.77
N TYR A 447 27.29 -19.50 -17.70
CA TYR A 447 28.07 -20.26 -16.73
C TYR A 447 28.57 -21.60 -17.28
N ALA A 448 27.67 -22.41 -17.84
CA ALA A 448 28.00 -23.71 -18.42
C ALA A 448 28.86 -23.56 -19.68
N ALA A 449 28.64 -22.52 -20.48
CA ALA A 449 29.46 -22.22 -21.65
C ALA A 449 30.91 -21.91 -21.26
N VAL A 450 31.11 -21.00 -20.28
CA VAL A 450 32.45 -20.68 -19.75
C VAL A 450 33.12 -21.92 -19.15
N GLY A 451 32.39 -22.69 -18.34
CA GLY A 451 32.90 -23.91 -17.72
C GLY A 451 33.32 -24.96 -18.75
N CYS A 452 32.51 -25.17 -19.80
CA CYS A 452 32.82 -26.11 -20.88
C CYS A 452 34.04 -25.68 -21.69
N ALA A 453 34.09 -24.40 -22.11
CA ALA A 453 35.20 -23.85 -22.87
C ALA A 453 36.52 -23.91 -22.08
N ALA A 454 36.50 -23.49 -20.82
CA ALA A 454 37.68 -23.51 -19.94
C ALA A 454 38.20 -24.93 -19.74
N ASN A 455 37.33 -25.89 -19.41
CA ASN A 455 37.74 -27.28 -19.18
C ASN A 455 38.34 -27.92 -20.44
N HIS A 456 37.79 -27.66 -21.62
CA HIS A 456 38.32 -28.23 -22.87
C HIS A 456 39.68 -27.61 -23.23
N ALA A 457 39.77 -26.27 -23.21
CA ALA A 457 41.00 -25.56 -23.59
C ALA A 457 42.14 -25.80 -22.59
N LEU A 458 41.87 -25.75 -21.29
CA LEU A 458 42.88 -25.95 -20.25
C LEU A 458 43.38 -27.39 -20.23
N ARG A 459 42.49 -28.38 -20.39
CA ARG A 459 42.92 -29.79 -20.50
C ARG A 459 43.84 -30.01 -21.69
N PHE A 460 43.52 -29.42 -22.84
CA PHE A 460 44.39 -29.49 -24.02
C PHE A 460 45.75 -28.82 -23.75
N ALA A 461 45.75 -27.60 -23.21
CA ALA A 461 46.97 -26.84 -22.92
C ALA A 461 47.86 -27.56 -21.89
N THR A 462 47.31 -28.01 -20.77
CA THR A 462 48.05 -28.74 -19.72
C THR A 462 48.68 -30.02 -20.28
N ASN A 463 47.97 -30.77 -21.13
CA ASN A 463 48.54 -31.96 -21.79
C ASN A 463 49.72 -31.63 -22.71
N ARG A 464 49.65 -30.51 -23.46
CA ARG A 464 50.74 -30.09 -24.36
C ARG A 464 51.94 -29.54 -23.59
N LEU A 465 51.70 -28.78 -22.54
CA LEU A 465 52.76 -28.26 -21.66
C LEU A 465 53.47 -29.41 -20.94
N ALA A 466 52.74 -30.43 -20.47
CA ALA A 466 53.35 -31.63 -19.87
C ALA A 466 54.26 -32.38 -20.88
N GLN A 467 53.85 -32.49 -22.15
CA GLN A 467 54.69 -33.07 -23.20
C GLN A 467 55.95 -32.22 -23.48
N ALA A 468 55.82 -30.89 -23.43
CA ALA A 468 56.93 -29.98 -23.64
C ALA A 468 57.92 -29.96 -22.46
N ALA A 469 57.43 -30.15 -21.23
CA ALA A 469 58.27 -30.23 -20.03
C ALA A 469 59.27 -31.39 -20.09
N GLY A 470 58.92 -32.50 -20.76
CA GLY A 470 59.84 -33.62 -21.00
C GLY A 470 60.96 -33.35 -22.01
N ARG A 471 61.14 -32.10 -22.47
CA ARG A 471 62.16 -31.68 -23.45
C ARG A 471 63.13 -30.62 -22.92
N ASP A 472 63.15 -30.39 -21.60
CA ASP A 472 64.06 -29.43 -20.91
C ASP A 472 64.06 -28.01 -21.50
N ILE A 473 62.89 -27.52 -21.95
CA ILE A 473 62.73 -26.16 -22.45
C ILE A 473 62.58 -25.20 -21.26
N GLU A 474 63.42 -24.17 -21.21
CA GLU A 474 63.41 -23.14 -20.16
C GLU A 474 62.04 -22.44 -20.06
N GLY A 475 61.55 -22.23 -18.83
CA GLY A 475 60.27 -21.56 -18.54
C GLY A 475 59.00 -22.41 -18.75
N VAL A 476 59.09 -23.63 -19.28
CA VAL A 476 57.91 -24.51 -19.45
C VAL A 476 57.36 -25.02 -18.12
N ALA A 477 58.21 -25.24 -17.12
CA ALA A 477 57.77 -25.68 -15.79
C ALA A 477 56.80 -24.66 -15.14
N ASP A 478 57.12 -23.37 -15.20
CA ASP A 478 56.25 -22.30 -14.67
C ASP A 478 54.90 -22.24 -15.40
N LEU A 479 54.90 -22.51 -16.70
CA LEU A 479 53.67 -22.59 -17.50
C LEU A 479 52.83 -23.82 -17.15
N VAL A 480 53.46 -24.98 -16.92
CA VAL A 480 52.75 -26.18 -16.44
C VAL A 480 52.02 -25.88 -15.14
N ASP A 481 52.71 -25.29 -14.17
CA ASP A 481 52.13 -24.95 -12.88
C ASP A 481 51.01 -23.90 -13.00
N ALA A 482 51.21 -22.87 -13.83
CA ALA A 482 50.20 -21.85 -14.07
C ALA A 482 48.92 -22.42 -14.71
N PHE A 483 49.04 -23.28 -15.72
CA PHE A 483 47.88 -23.88 -16.39
C PHE A 483 47.22 -24.99 -15.55
N ALA A 484 47.98 -25.70 -14.72
CA ALA A 484 47.43 -26.61 -13.73
C ALA A 484 46.56 -25.87 -12.71
N ARG A 485 47.04 -24.73 -12.17
CA ARG A 485 46.24 -23.87 -11.28
C ARG A 485 44.98 -23.35 -11.96
N LYS A 486 45.08 -22.86 -13.20
CA LYS A 486 43.89 -22.42 -13.97
C LYS A 486 42.86 -23.54 -14.14
N SER A 487 43.33 -24.76 -14.42
CA SER A 487 42.44 -25.93 -14.56
C SER A 487 41.72 -26.25 -13.25
N ASP A 488 42.40 -26.18 -12.11
CA ASP A 488 41.79 -26.37 -10.79
C ASP A 488 40.72 -25.30 -10.50
N LEU A 489 41.04 -24.02 -10.76
CA LEU A 489 40.12 -22.90 -10.56
C LEU A 489 38.87 -22.98 -11.45
N ALA A 490 39.02 -23.41 -12.70
CA ALA A 490 37.90 -23.69 -13.60
C ALA A 490 37.03 -24.86 -13.07
N GLY A 491 37.65 -25.90 -12.54
CA GLY A 491 36.96 -27.01 -11.89
C GLY A 491 36.12 -26.55 -10.68
N LYS A 492 36.70 -25.72 -9.81
CA LYS A 492 36.00 -25.12 -8.66
C LYS A 492 34.83 -24.23 -9.07
N PHE A 493 35.00 -23.42 -10.11
CA PHE A 493 33.90 -22.63 -10.70
C PHE A 493 32.74 -23.51 -11.16
N VAL A 494 33.03 -24.60 -11.89
CA VAL A 494 32.00 -25.55 -12.34
C VAL A 494 31.32 -26.26 -11.19
N ALA A 495 32.09 -26.68 -10.19
CA ALA A 495 31.54 -27.31 -8.99
C ALA A 495 30.61 -26.35 -8.23
N SER A 496 30.99 -25.07 -8.12
CA SER A 496 30.26 -24.03 -7.39
C SER A 496 28.86 -23.79 -7.96
N TYR A 497 28.71 -23.45 -9.25
CA TYR A 497 27.39 -23.14 -9.80
C TYR A 497 26.45 -24.36 -9.85
N ARG A 498 27.01 -25.58 -9.98
CA ARG A 498 26.22 -26.82 -9.99
C ARG A 498 25.53 -27.12 -8.66
N LYS A 499 26.07 -26.66 -7.53
CA LYS A 499 25.44 -26.84 -6.21
C LYS A 499 24.06 -26.20 -6.11
N TYR A 500 23.79 -25.18 -6.93
CA TYR A 500 22.54 -24.42 -6.93
C TYR A 500 21.56 -24.84 -8.03
N CYS A 501 21.82 -25.98 -8.69
CA CYS A 501 21.05 -26.46 -9.82
C CYS A 501 20.52 -27.87 -9.55
N TRP A 502 19.21 -28.01 -9.40
CA TRP A 502 18.54 -29.31 -9.47
C TRP A 502 17.31 -29.26 -10.40
N PRO A 503 16.88 -30.40 -10.96
CA PRO A 503 15.64 -30.50 -11.71
C PRO A 503 14.44 -30.17 -10.83
N VAL A 504 13.42 -29.55 -11.41
CA VAL A 504 12.14 -29.28 -10.76
C VAL A 504 11.07 -29.98 -11.57
N GLU A 505 10.44 -30.99 -10.99
CA GLU A 505 9.38 -31.79 -11.63
C GLU A 505 8.03 -31.58 -10.94
N SER A 506 8.05 -31.19 -9.66
CA SER A 506 6.87 -31.00 -8.82
C SER A 506 7.05 -29.84 -7.83
N LEU A 507 5.98 -29.50 -7.12
CA LEU A 507 6.01 -28.49 -6.05
C LEU A 507 7.02 -28.86 -4.94
N ALA A 508 7.18 -30.15 -4.64
CA ALA A 508 8.05 -30.63 -3.56
C ALA A 508 9.55 -30.35 -3.80
N ASP A 509 9.93 -30.14 -5.06
CA ASP A 509 11.30 -29.81 -5.47
C ASP A 509 11.65 -28.34 -5.22
N TYR A 510 10.64 -27.49 -4.98
CA TYR A 510 10.87 -26.13 -4.55
C TYR A 510 11.17 -26.05 -3.06
N LYS A 511 11.91 -25.01 -2.70
CA LYS A 511 12.09 -24.57 -1.32
C LYS A 511 11.86 -23.08 -1.21
N LEU A 512 10.87 -22.70 -0.40
CA LEU A 512 10.56 -21.32 -0.07
C LEU A 512 11.13 -21.02 1.32
N ALA A 513 12.03 -20.03 1.40
CA ALA A 513 12.62 -19.59 2.66
C ALA A 513 12.14 -18.16 2.98
N PRO A 514 11.08 -17.99 3.78
CA PRO A 514 10.71 -16.68 4.30
C PRO A 514 11.79 -16.15 5.23
N PHE A 515 12.04 -14.84 5.17
CA PHE A 515 12.90 -14.15 6.13
C PHE A 515 12.29 -12.85 6.66
N HIS A 516 11.22 -12.33 6.07
CA HIS A 516 10.44 -11.22 6.63
C HIS A 516 8.94 -11.48 6.47
N LEU A 517 8.19 -11.30 7.56
CA LEU A 517 6.76 -10.98 7.51
C LEU A 517 6.65 -9.46 7.44
N LEU A 518 6.35 -8.92 6.27
CA LEU A 518 6.41 -7.47 6.02
C LEU A 518 5.17 -6.75 6.54
N ALA A 519 3.98 -7.21 6.17
CA ALA A 519 2.72 -6.56 6.51
C ALA A 519 1.57 -7.55 6.66
N THR A 520 0.64 -7.19 7.53
CA THR A 520 -0.67 -7.83 7.75
C THR A 520 -1.73 -6.73 7.91
N GLU A 521 -2.98 -7.10 8.15
CA GLU A 521 -4.06 -6.12 8.38
C GLU A 521 -3.67 -5.11 9.47
N GLY A 522 -3.81 -3.82 9.14
CA GLY A 522 -3.52 -2.71 10.06
C GLY A 522 -2.05 -2.50 10.45
N LYS A 523 -1.10 -3.35 10.03
CA LYS A 523 0.30 -3.26 10.50
C LYS A 523 1.38 -3.59 9.48
N VAL A 524 2.42 -2.76 9.45
CA VAL A 524 3.73 -3.09 8.85
C VAL A 524 4.69 -3.47 9.98
N HIS A 525 5.23 -4.69 9.96
CA HIS A 525 5.97 -5.26 11.10
C HIS A 525 7.44 -4.81 11.17
N THR A 526 7.73 -3.57 10.77
CA THR A 526 9.07 -2.97 10.89
C THR A 526 9.43 -2.55 12.32
N ASP A 527 8.47 -2.63 13.24
CA ASP A 527 8.65 -2.42 14.68
C ASP A 527 9.21 -3.66 15.40
N ARG A 528 9.18 -4.82 14.74
CA ARG A 528 9.71 -6.08 15.26
C ARG A 528 11.19 -6.24 14.88
N ASP A 529 11.94 -6.94 15.71
CA ASP A 529 13.34 -7.28 15.40
C ASP A 529 13.42 -8.46 14.44
N HIS A 530 14.60 -8.71 13.88
CA HIS A 530 14.78 -9.82 12.94
C HIS A 530 14.70 -11.20 13.60
N VAL A 531 14.88 -11.32 14.91
CA VAL A 531 14.70 -12.61 15.61
C VAL A 531 13.24 -13.01 15.57
N TRP A 532 12.32 -12.08 15.85
CA TRP A 532 10.88 -12.28 15.71
C TRP A 532 10.49 -12.71 14.29
N HIS A 533 11.08 -12.09 13.25
CA HIS A 533 10.83 -12.52 11.87
C HIS A 533 11.31 -13.96 11.59
N MET A 534 12.45 -14.37 12.15
CA MET A 534 12.93 -15.76 12.05
C MET A 534 12.05 -16.75 12.82
N GLU A 535 11.47 -16.32 13.95
CA GLU A 535 10.50 -17.12 14.71
C GLU A 535 9.23 -17.37 13.90
N ILE A 536 8.65 -16.32 13.29
CA ILE A 536 7.50 -16.45 12.39
C ILE A 536 7.83 -17.38 11.21
N ALA A 537 8.98 -17.17 10.55
CA ALA A 537 9.41 -18.03 9.46
C ALA A 537 9.58 -19.50 9.90
N SER A 538 10.05 -19.73 11.13
CA SER A 538 10.19 -21.07 11.70
C SER A 538 8.83 -21.70 11.99
N GLN A 539 7.88 -20.94 12.54
CA GLN A 539 6.52 -21.42 12.77
C GLN A 539 5.84 -21.80 11.45
N LEU A 540 6.01 -21.01 10.39
CA LEU A 540 5.50 -21.35 9.05
C LEU A 540 6.13 -22.65 8.51
N ALA A 541 7.44 -22.82 8.67
CA ALA A 541 8.12 -24.04 8.25
C ALA A 541 7.70 -25.27 9.05
N ASP A 542 7.43 -25.12 10.36
CA ASP A 542 6.97 -26.20 11.23
C ASP A 542 5.51 -26.61 10.95
N ALA A 543 4.68 -25.62 10.58
CA ALA A 543 3.28 -25.82 10.24
C ALA A 543 3.07 -26.36 8.82
N ASP A 544 4.06 -26.23 7.93
CA ASP A 544 3.97 -26.71 6.56
C ASP A 544 4.14 -28.23 6.47
N SER A 545 3.03 -28.93 6.26
CA SER A 545 3.01 -30.38 6.05
C SER A 545 3.54 -30.83 4.69
N THR A 546 3.73 -29.90 3.73
CA THR A 546 4.24 -30.21 2.39
C THR A 546 5.77 -30.28 2.32
N GLY A 547 6.45 -29.66 3.29
CA GLY A 547 7.92 -29.58 3.36
C GLY A 547 8.55 -28.64 2.31
N VAL A 548 7.76 -27.72 1.76
CA VAL A 548 8.17 -26.74 0.75
C VAL A 548 8.68 -25.47 1.43
N VAL A 549 8.08 -25.07 2.56
CA VAL A 549 8.56 -23.97 3.39
C VAL A 549 9.72 -24.47 4.25
N MET A 550 10.83 -23.73 4.27
CA MET A 550 12.01 -24.10 5.03
C MET A 550 12.46 -23.01 5.99
N ARG A 551 13.13 -23.43 7.05
CA ARG A 551 13.76 -22.55 8.03
C ARG A 551 15.00 -21.89 7.45
N THR A 552 15.23 -20.64 7.83
CA THR A 552 16.48 -19.94 7.55
C THR A 552 17.43 -20.12 8.72
N ASN A 553 18.59 -20.71 8.47
CA ASN A 553 19.65 -20.81 9.48
C ASN A 553 20.14 -19.41 9.84
N HIS A 554 20.22 -19.10 11.12
CA HIS A 554 20.58 -17.77 11.58
C HIS A 554 21.28 -17.80 12.94
N ARG A 555 22.00 -16.71 13.24
CA ARG A 555 22.72 -16.52 14.50
C ARG A 555 22.68 -15.04 14.91
N THR A 556 22.35 -14.76 16.16
CA THR A 556 22.56 -13.45 16.76
C THR A 556 24.01 -13.29 17.20
N VAL A 557 24.56 -12.09 17.04
CA VAL A 557 25.97 -11.80 17.33
C VAL A 557 26.06 -10.52 18.15
N ASP A 558 26.67 -10.61 19.32
CA ASP A 558 27.11 -9.45 20.10
C ASP A 558 28.47 -8.95 19.57
N LEU A 559 28.47 -7.76 18.97
CA LEU A 559 29.66 -7.14 18.39
C LEU A 559 30.66 -6.64 19.45
N GLY A 560 30.24 -6.56 20.72
CA GLY A 560 31.11 -6.27 21.87
C GLY A 560 31.86 -7.50 22.40
N ASP A 561 31.38 -8.71 22.10
CA ASP A 561 32.03 -9.97 22.50
C ASP A 561 32.88 -10.53 21.34
N ALA A 562 34.20 -10.39 21.46
CA ALA A 562 35.15 -10.93 20.49
C ALA A 562 35.03 -12.45 20.30
N ALA A 563 34.63 -13.20 21.32
CA ALA A 563 34.42 -14.64 21.21
C ALA A 563 33.16 -14.96 20.40
N ASP A 564 32.12 -14.15 20.50
CA ASP A 564 30.88 -14.35 19.73
C ASP A 564 31.07 -13.96 18.26
N VAL A 565 31.78 -12.87 18.00
CA VAL A 565 32.24 -12.51 16.65
C VAL A 565 33.04 -13.65 16.04
N GLY A 566 33.99 -14.23 16.78
CA GLY A 566 34.77 -15.39 16.33
C GLY A 566 33.90 -16.59 15.95
N ARG A 567 32.92 -16.95 16.80
CA ARG A 567 31.96 -18.04 16.50
C ARG A 567 31.12 -17.76 15.25
N ALA A 568 30.74 -16.51 15.02
CA ALA A 568 29.99 -16.11 13.83
C ALA A 568 30.84 -16.22 12.54
N VAL A 569 32.14 -15.89 12.62
CA VAL A 569 33.09 -16.10 11.52
C VAL A 569 33.24 -17.59 11.22
N ASP A 570 33.45 -18.42 12.24
CA ASP A 570 33.59 -19.87 12.08
C ASP A 570 32.34 -20.49 11.44
N TRP A 571 31.15 -20.07 11.88
CA TRP A 571 29.87 -20.48 11.29
C TRP A 571 29.77 -20.11 9.80
N TRP A 572 30.20 -18.90 9.42
CA TRP A 572 30.23 -18.47 8.02
C TRP A 572 31.22 -19.29 7.19
N ILE A 573 32.41 -19.58 7.72
CA ILE A 573 33.42 -20.43 7.06
C ILE A 573 32.83 -21.83 6.82
N GLU A 574 32.27 -22.46 7.86
CA GLU A 574 31.69 -23.80 7.76
C GLU A 574 30.59 -23.86 6.70
N MET A 575 29.62 -22.94 6.78
CA MET A 575 28.50 -22.86 5.83
C MET A 575 28.96 -22.66 4.38
N THR A 576 29.92 -21.76 4.15
CA THR A 576 30.41 -21.49 2.79
C THR A 576 31.29 -22.61 2.24
N CYS A 577 32.02 -23.33 3.10
CA CYS A 577 32.75 -24.54 2.72
C CYS A 577 31.80 -25.69 2.30
N GLN A 578 30.66 -25.83 2.98
CA GLN A 578 29.64 -26.82 2.61
C GLN A 578 28.94 -26.46 1.28
N GLY A 579 28.92 -25.18 0.92
CA GLY A 579 28.43 -24.70 -0.38
C GLY A 579 27.34 -23.65 -0.29
N GLY A 580 27.02 -23.14 0.90
CA GLY A 580 26.18 -21.96 1.04
C GLY A 580 26.78 -20.76 0.31
N GLU A 581 25.94 -19.87 -0.20
CA GLU A 581 26.42 -18.66 -0.88
C GLU A 581 27.16 -17.73 0.08
N GLY A 582 26.74 -17.66 1.35
CA GLY A 582 27.29 -16.78 2.37
C GLY A 582 26.22 -16.38 3.37
N MET A 583 26.32 -15.18 3.92
CA MET A 583 25.35 -14.65 4.86
C MET A 583 24.89 -13.23 4.52
N VAL A 584 23.76 -12.86 5.08
CA VAL A 584 23.26 -11.49 5.16
C VAL A 584 23.34 -11.05 6.61
N VAL A 585 24.10 -9.99 6.87
CA VAL A 585 24.22 -9.38 8.20
C VAL A 585 23.24 -8.21 8.29
N LYS A 586 22.37 -8.24 9.29
CA LYS A 586 21.36 -7.21 9.52
C LYS A 586 21.49 -6.67 10.95
N PRO A 587 21.23 -5.38 11.20
CA PRO A 587 21.10 -4.89 12.58
C PRO A 587 19.97 -5.65 13.28
N SER A 588 20.07 -5.92 14.59
CA SER A 588 19.01 -6.66 15.30
C SER A 588 17.63 -6.00 15.14
N ILE A 589 17.58 -4.67 15.28
CA ILE A 589 16.40 -3.85 14.95
C ILE A 589 16.21 -3.70 13.44
N PHE A 590 14.97 -3.76 12.95
CA PHE A 590 14.69 -3.72 11.51
C PHE A 590 15.05 -2.37 10.85
N ILE A 591 14.67 -1.25 11.48
CA ILE A 591 14.97 0.10 11.01
C ILE A 591 16.03 0.73 11.93
N ALA A 592 17.29 0.62 11.55
CA ALA A 592 18.40 1.21 12.30
C ALA A 592 18.75 2.63 11.82
N ARG A 593 19.01 3.53 12.77
CA ARG A 593 19.49 4.90 12.51
C ARG A 593 20.77 5.16 13.30
N GLY A 594 21.76 5.74 12.65
CA GLY A 594 22.99 6.24 13.27
C GLY A 594 23.03 7.77 13.26
N SER A 595 24.18 8.32 13.65
CA SER A 595 24.40 9.78 13.75
C SER A 595 24.19 10.55 12.43
N LYS A 596 24.31 9.86 11.29
CA LYS A 596 24.14 10.44 9.94
C LYS A 596 22.81 10.06 9.26
N GLY A 597 21.89 9.45 10.00
CA GLY A 597 20.58 9.05 9.50
C GLY A 597 20.42 7.53 9.33
N LEU A 598 19.59 7.12 8.37
CA LEU A 598 19.23 5.72 8.10
C LEU A 598 20.45 4.87 7.74
N LEU A 599 20.60 3.71 8.38
CA LEU A 599 21.69 2.75 8.15
C LEU A 599 21.29 1.70 7.11
N GLN A 600 22.26 0.94 6.59
CA GLN A 600 21.96 -0.18 5.69
C GLN A 600 21.08 -1.21 6.41
N PRO A 601 19.94 -1.61 5.84
CA PRO A 601 19.07 -2.62 6.44
C PRO A 601 19.70 -4.02 6.40
N ALA A 602 20.62 -4.25 5.47
CA ALA A 602 21.30 -5.52 5.28
C ALA A 602 22.62 -5.33 4.53
N ILE A 603 23.63 -6.13 4.89
CA ILE A 603 24.91 -6.23 4.20
C ILE A 603 25.16 -7.69 3.83
N LYS A 604 25.37 -7.98 2.54
CA LYS A 604 25.77 -9.33 2.11
C LYS A 604 27.27 -9.55 2.33
N CYS A 605 27.62 -10.75 2.78
CA CYS A 605 28.99 -11.24 2.89
C CYS A 605 29.07 -12.64 2.27
N ARG A 606 29.58 -12.72 1.04
CA ARG A 606 29.52 -13.95 0.23
C ARG A 606 30.79 -14.77 0.35
N GLY A 607 30.62 -16.09 0.33
CA GLY A 607 31.70 -17.07 0.41
C GLY A 607 32.66 -17.01 -0.79
N PRO A 608 33.92 -17.41 -0.59
CA PRO A 608 34.95 -17.33 -1.64
C PRO A 608 34.66 -18.23 -2.84
N GLU A 609 34.08 -19.41 -2.63
CA GLU A 609 33.76 -20.32 -3.75
C GLU A 609 32.53 -19.84 -4.54
N TYR A 610 31.58 -19.17 -3.88
CA TYR A 610 30.45 -18.53 -4.55
C TYR A 610 30.92 -17.37 -5.44
N LEU A 611 31.83 -16.52 -4.94
CA LEU A 611 32.32 -15.35 -5.66
C LEU A 611 33.01 -15.70 -6.99
N ARG A 612 33.41 -16.95 -7.23
CA ARG A 612 33.86 -17.43 -8.55
C ARG A 612 32.78 -17.29 -9.62
N ILE A 613 31.52 -17.51 -9.25
CA ILE A 613 30.36 -17.37 -10.14
C ILE A 613 30.24 -15.91 -10.59
N ILE A 614 30.48 -14.96 -9.67
CA ILE A 614 30.27 -13.53 -9.93
C ILE A 614 31.49 -12.84 -10.58
N TYR A 615 32.69 -13.13 -10.10
CA TYR A 615 33.93 -12.45 -10.50
C TYR A 615 34.77 -13.27 -11.49
N GLY A 616 34.37 -14.50 -11.78
CA GLY A 616 35.03 -15.42 -12.71
C GLY A 616 35.92 -16.46 -12.00
N PRO A 617 36.33 -17.52 -12.71
CA PRO A 617 37.05 -18.66 -12.13
C PRO A 617 38.38 -18.26 -11.48
N GLU A 618 39.11 -17.33 -12.11
CA GLU A 618 40.46 -16.90 -11.71
C GLU A 618 40.46 -15.71 -10.74
N TYR A 619 39.31 -15.29 -10.19
CA TYR A 619 39.23 -14.05 -9.40
C TYR A 619 40.10 -14.07 -8.14
N SER A 620 40.30 -15.25 -7.55
CA SER A 620 41.06 -15.46 -6.32
C SER A 620 42.57 -15.43 -6.52
N GLU A 621 43.05 -15.34 -7.76
CA GLU A 621 44.48 -15.15 -8.04
C GLU A 621 44.96 -13.81 -7.44
N PRO A 622 46.12 -13.73 -6.77
CA PRO A 622 46.55 -12.54 -6.03
C PRO A 622 46.52 -11.23 -6.85
N ALA A 623 46.94 -11.30 -8.11
CA ALA A 623 46.92 -10.15 -9.02
C ALA A 623 45.49 -9.68 -9.37
N ASN A 624 44.56 -10.62 -9.54
CA ASN A 624 43.16 -10.31 -9.80
C ASN A 624 42.48 -9.76 -8.54
N LEU A 625 42.70 -10.38 -7.39
CA LEU A 625 42.13 -9.96 -6.12
C LEU A 625 42.56 -8.54 -5.75
N ALA A 626 43.85 -8.21 -5.90
CA ALA A 626 44.37 -6.86 -5.67
C ALA A 626 43.70 -5.80 -6.55
N ARG A 627 43.37 -6.14 -7.80
CA ARG A 627 42.64 -5.25 -8.72
C ARG A 627 41.16 -5.11 -8.30
N LEU A 628 40.52 -6.21 -7.90
CA LEU A 628 39.10 -6.24 -7.52
C LEU A 628 38.81 -5.56 -6.17
N ARG A 629 39.82 -5.44 -5.28
CA ARG A 629 39.69 -4.66 -4.04
C ARG A 629 39.38 -3.18 -4.29
N LYS A 630 39.72 -2.65 -5.47
CA LYS A 630 39.38 -1.27 -5.86
C LYS A 630 37.95 -1.20 -6.42
N ARG A 631 36.93 -1.29 -5.55
CA ARG A 631 35.50 -1.17 -5.93
C ARG A 631 34.78 -0.08 -5.12
N GLY A 632 33.86 0.64 -5.76
CA GLY A 632 33.08 1.70 -5.12
C GLY A 632 31.71 1.21 -4.64
N LEU A 633 31.41 1.37 -3.36
CA LEU A 633 30.13 0.94 -2.77
C LEU A 633 29.10 2.06 -2.59
N ALA A 634 29.54 3.32 -2.65
CA ALA A 634 28.71 4.48 -2.30
C ALA A 634 27.39 4.54 -3.08
N ARG A 635 27.43 4.34 -4.41
CA ARG A 635 26.23 4.36 -5.25
C ARG A 635 25.25 3.23 -4.88
N LYS A 636 25.76 2.00 -4.74
CA LYS A 636 24.95 0.81 -4.39
C LYS A 636 24.30 0.97 -3.02
N ARG A 637 25.03 1.49 -2.03
CA ARG A 637 24.51 1.79 -0.69
C ARG A 637 23.43 2.87 -0.73
N SER A 638 23.61 3.92 -1.54
CA SER A 638 22.61 4.97 -1.69
C SER A 638 21.31 4.46 -2.31
N LEU A 639 21.41 3.62 -3.35
CA LEU A 639 20.25 2.99 -3.99
C LEU A 639 19.52 2.07 -3.00
N ALA A 640 20.25 1.19 -2.31
CA ALA A 640 19.66 0.30 -1.30
C ALA A 640 18.85 1.04 -0.23
N LEU A 641 19.34 2.20 0.26
CA LEU A 641 18.60 3.01 1.24
C LEU A 641 17.36 3.70 0.65
N ALA A 642 17.44 4.15 -0.60
CA ALA A 642 16.32 4.81 -1.25
C ALA A 642 15.21 3.81 -1.59
N GLU A 643 15.58 2.67 -2.17
CA GLU A 643 14.65 1.58 -2.48
C GLU A 643 14.04 0.97 -1.21
N PHE A 644 14.82 0.82 -0.13
CA PHE A 644 14.29 0.36 1.15
C PHE A 644 13.24 1.33 1.70
N ALA A 645 13.52 2.63 1.68
CA ALA A 645 12.56 3.65 2.12
C ALA A 645 11.28 3.65 1.28
N LEU A 646 11.39 3.47 -0.05
CA LEU A 646 10.23 3.34 -0.93
C LEU A 646 9.44 2.05 -0.66
N GLY A 647 10.11 0.92 -0.46
CA GLY A 647 9.46 -0.35 -0.14
C GLY A 647 8.63 -0.26 1.14
N ILE A 648 9.20 0.29 2.22
CA ILE A 648 8.47 0.48 3.50
C ILE A 648 7.32 1.48 3.37
N GLU A 649 7.51 2.56 2.62
CA GLU A 649 6.45 3.54 2.35
C GLU A 649 5.28 2.89 1.57
N GLY A 650 5.56 2.05 0.57
CA GLY A 650 4.54 1.30 -0.17
C GLY A 650 3.71 0.39 0.75
N LEU A 651 4.38 -0.38 1.62
CA LEU A 651 3.73 -1.22 2.64
C LEU A 651 2.87 -0.40 3.61
N THR A 652 3.37 0.76 4.05
CA THR A 652 2.65 1.65 4.97
C THR A 652 1.37 2.18 4.32
N ARG A 653 1.44 2.58 3.05
CA ARG A 653 0.30 3.10 2.30
C ARG A 653 -0.77 2.06 2.03
N ILE A 654 -0.38 0.83 1.69
CA ILE A 654 -1.37 -0.24 1.50
C ILE A 654 -2.06 -0.58 2.82
N VAL A 655 -1.32 -0.67 3.93
CA VAL A 655 -1.86 -0.91 5.28
C VAL A 655 -2.84 0.20 5.69
N ASN A 656 -2.49 1.47 5.40
CA ASN A 656 -3.34 2.62 5.68
C ASN A 656 -4.50 2.81 4.67
N ARG A 657 -4.69 1.86 3.74
CA ARG A 657 -5.74 1.89 2.71
C ARG A 657 -5.72 3.17 1.87
N GLU A 658 -4.52 3.66 1.55
CA GLU A 658 -4.38 4.73 0.55
C GLU A 658 -4.73 4.22 -0.85
N PRO A 659 -5.16 5.10 -1.78
CA PRO A 659 -5.45 4.74 -3.17
C PRO A 659 -4.28 4.03 -3.84
N LEU A 660 -4.55 3.08 -4.74
CA LEU A 660 -3.52 2.22 -5.33
C LEU A 660 -2.39 3.03 -6.00
N ARG A 661 -2.71 4.13 -6.69
CA ARG A 661 -1.71 5.05 -7.27
C ARG A 661 -0.62 5.51 -6.28
N ARG A 662 -0.98 5.71 -5.00
CA ARG A 662 -0.06 6.13 -3.93
C ARG A 662 0.83 4.99 -3.47
N VAL A 663 0.33 3.76 -3.50
CA VAL A 663 1.13 2.56 -3.24
C VAL A 663 2.09 2.33 -4.42
N HIS A 664 1.56 2.40 -5.64
CA HIS A 664 2.29 2.17 -6.88
C HIS A 664 3.41 3.14 -7.17
N GLU A 665 3.26 4.43 -6.86
CA GLU A 665 4.37 5.37 -7.05
C GLU A 665 5.64 4.88 -6.32
N CYS A 666 5.49 4.20 -5.17
CA CYS A 666 6.60 3.64 -4.41
C CYS A 666 7.23 2.43 -5.10
N ALA A 667 6.42 1.43 -5.47
CA ALA A 667 6.88 0.24 -6.20
C ALA A 667 7.52 0.63 -7.55
N PHE A 668 6.89 1.54 -8.27
CA PHE A 668 7.43 2.12 -9.51
C PHE A 668 8.75 2.84 -9.27
N GLY A 669 8.86 3.60 -8.18
CA GLY A 669 10.11 4.26 -7.78
C GLY A 669 11.25 3.27 -7.57
N VAL A 670 11.00 2.12 -6.92
CA VAL A 670 12.01 1.05 -6.75
C VAL A 670 12.43 0.50 -8.12
N LEU A 671 11.47 0.17 -8.98
CA LEU A 671 11.76 -0.36 -10.31
C LEU A 671 12.54 0.63 -11.19
N ALA A 672 12.24 1.93 -11.06
CA ALA A 672 12.95 2.98 -11.75
C ALA A 672 14.40 3.08 -11.26
N MET A 673 14.64 3.00 -9.96
CA MET A 673 15.99 3.01 -9.40
C MET A 673 16.82 1.80 -9.80
N GLU A 674 16.20 0.64 -9.96
CA GLU A 674 16.86 -0.58 -10.44
C GLU A 674 17.40 -0.47 -11.88
N SER A 675 16.86 0.46 -12.68
CA SER A 675 17.42 0.78 -14.01
C SER A 675 18.68 1.66 -13.96
N GLU A 676 19.07 2.18 -12.79
CA GLU A 676 20.29 2.95 -12.66
C GLU A 676 21.56 2.08 -12.84
N PRO A 677 22.53 2.52 -13.66
CA PRO A 677 23.71 1.71 -13.92
C PRO A 677 24.60 1.60 -12.67
N VAL A 678 24.70 0.39 -12.13
CA VAL A 678 25.60 0.03 -11.03
C VAL A 678 26.41 -1.20 -11.39
N ASP A 679 27.55 -1.42 -10.73
CA ASP A 679 28.35 -2.62 -10.93
C ASP A 679 27.50 -3.87 -10.57
N PRO A 680 27.21 -4.75 -11.56
CA PRO A 680 26.32 -5.90 -11.36
C PRO A 680 26.92 -6.97 -10.45
N ARG A 681 28.21 -6.88 -10.12
CA ARG A 681 28.90 -7.82 -9.22
C ARG A 681 28.64 -7.53 -7.74
N LEU A 682 28.05 -6.38 -7.42
CA LEU A 682 27.82 -5.90 -6.05
C LEU A 682 26.56 -6.48 -5.40
#